data_AF-D3B1J6-F1
#
_entry.id   AF-D3B1J6-F1
#
_cell.length_a   1.000
_cell.length_b   1.000
_cell.length_c   1.000
_cell.angle_alpha   90.00
_cell.angle_beta   90.00
_cell.angle_gamma   90.00
#
_symmetry.space_group_name_H-M   'P 1'
#
loop_
_entity.id
_entity.type
_entity.pdbx_description
1 polymer ?
#
loop_
_entity_poly.entity_id
_entity_poly.type
_entity_poly.pdbx_seq_one_letter_code
_entity_poly.pdbx_strand_id
1 'polypeptide(L)'
;MVVSKRNNNNNKIKKQEKEDENVEFEDVDNDDSDYSDDSEVFEDDDFDSEEERKLKKSKSINKKIATNNNKSKKKNTTSKIKIEAGGSNESIYRSVNHSIDLHYFKDEEIESIRESMLKWYSGCKRDLPWRQRDGFDRQTIAYRVWTRVSVVIDYFNRWIDNWPTIEKLAGASLDQVNQVWAGLGYYRRAKNLHLAATRLVKENNSLIPDKLQQLKDVEGYTAGAILSIAFEKQEPLVDGNVIRVLSRLRMIGANPKKAATIKLHWKLAGELVDAEQPGDFNQALMELGATTCLVTSPLCNKCPVSSQCLAYQQAEINKNKNNNIKKKPTANSITNYFTSTTTSKTTTTTTTKTKEEKVEVKREDDKPKIIDIEDLCGVCERWSDSDEPVESVTKFPRKVVKAKAREETVDVFIVINKQTQETLLVQRPETGLLASLWESPSIVREQVKDDDEEDDEDEDEDKDNKKRKRKTKEEQFTSYISSIQREFNDLFKIESIKSIGTTVHIFSHIRQTLVVNKVSVESTTTTRSATKTTKSSKESKKATQWIDIDKLKDAAISNQMKNCIFIYTMLPKVRYLHLDVFSNGLQGGNHLGVVTDATAWTDDQMIRFAKWTNLVETTFLLKPTQPNASYKVRIFTPEGKEIPFAGHPSIGSAFTALYIDAVQAISSSEQQLTIYQECGAGVLPIRITGDILMLQSPKARVIKTGVDANPLLAPALLGIEMGRLPPALIEGGRHWWIAECSSEESLRQWKPDHHSILSLAKDSNTLGICVFARKSKASNIDDKYDIVVRALPAGIGIVEDPASGAANGLIGAYIAFSEPNGPLAKGYIVSQGREIGHDAKLHIEIETDKIWVGGRTNIVVDGQLQWN
;
A
#
# COMPACT_ATOMS: atom_id res chain seq x y z
N MET A 1 34.20 -45.45 -25.21
CA MET A 1 34.48 -46.64 -24.37
C MET A 1 34.19 -46.27 -22.92
N VAL A 2 33.39 -46.94 -22.09
CA VAL A 2 32.36 -48.02 -22.20
C VAL A 2 31.43 -47.74 -20.98
N VAL A 3 30.15 -47.34 -21.15
CA VAL A 3 28.92 -48.15 -20.94
C VAL A 3 28.88 -48.83 -19.54
N SER A 4 27.89 -48.61 -18.64
CA SER A 4 26.41 -48.73 -18.74
C SER A 4 25.69 -47.70 -17.85
N LYS A 5 24.46 -47.19 -18.10
CA LYS A 5 23.15 -47.75 -18.52
C LYS A 5 22.31 -48.43 -17.41
N ARG A 6 21.13 -47.79 -17.17
CA ARG A 6 19.75 -48.35 -17.08
C ARG A 6 19.09 -48.67 -15.71
N ASN A 7 18.09 -47.82 -15.43
CA ASN A 7 16.64 -48.14 -15.30
C ASN A 7 15.98 -48.67 -13.99
N ASN A 8 14.85 -48.00 -13.72
CA ASN A 8 13.51 -48.50 -13.36
C ASN A 8 13.07 -48.65 -11.88
N ASN A 9 12.26 -47.65 -11.48
CA ASN A 9 10.84 -47.78 -11.10
C ASN A 9 10.37 -48.55 -9.85
N ASN A 10 9.69 -47.76 -9.02
CA ASN A 10 8.35 -47.98 -8.42
C ASN A 10 8.18 -48.61 -7.02
N ASN A 11 7.66 -47.74 -6.14
CA ASN A 11 6.57 -47.95 -5.17
C ASN A 11 6.78 -48.87 -3.96
N LYS A 12 6.86 -48.24 -2.76
CA LYS A 12 5.70 -48.17 -1.82
C LYS A 12 5.92 -47.23 -0.62
N ILE A 13 5.13 -46.15 -0.61
CA ILE A 13 4.34 -45.60 0.52
C ILE A 13 4.82 -45.88 1.96
N LYS A 14 5.15 -44.80 2.69
CA LYS A 14 4.59 -44.52 4.02
C LYS A 14 4.54 -43.00 4.30
N LYS A 15 3.41 -42.52 4.81
CA LYS A 15 3.18 -41.14 5.26
C LYS A 15 3.69 -40.92 6.68
N GLN A 16 4.16 -39.71 6.97
CA GLN A 16 3.84 -38.90 8.16
C GLN A 16 4.38 -37.48 7.85
N GLU A 17 3.53 -36.53 7.51
CA GLU A 17 2.84 -35.62 8.45
C GLU A 17 3.82 -34.65 9.14
N LYS A 18 3.79 -33.40 8.67
CA LYS A 18 3.99 -32.19 9.47
C LYS A 18 3.14 -31.07 8.89
N GLU A 19 2.50 -30.32 9.78
CA GLU A 19 1.38 -29.44 9.44
C GLU A 19 1.78 -28.14 8.72
N ASP A 20 0.81 -27.61 7.98
CA ASP A 20 0.78 -26.21 7.55
C ASP A 20 0.50 -25.31 8.77
N GLU A 21 1.33 -24.30 9.01
CA GLU A 21 0.96 -23.15 9.84
C GLU A 21 0.64 -21.96 8.94
N ASN A 22 -0.62 -21.52 9.00
CA ASN A 22 -1.07 -20.27 8.39
C ASN A 22 -0.34 -19.10 9.06
N VAL A 23 0.28 -18.23 8.25
CA VAL A 23 0.67 -16.90 8.70
C VAL A 23 -0.46 -15.95 8.34
N GLU A 24 -1.35 -15.70 9.31
CA GLU A 24 -2.29 -14.58 9.23
C GLU A 24 -1.50 -13.26 9.22
N PHE A 25 -1.78 -12.39 8.24
CA PHE A 25 -1.31 -11.01 8.27
C PHE A 25 -2.20 -10.22 9.22
N GLU A 26 -1.80 -10.11 10.49
CA GLU A 26 -2.34 -9.09 11.38
C GLU A 26 -1.72 -7.72 11.02
N ASP A 27 -2.58 -6.72 10.80
CA ASP A 27 -2.18 -5.33 10.59
C ASP A 27 -1.53 -4.78 11.87
N VAL A 28 -0.20 -4.74 11.91
CA VAL A 28 0.53 -4.09 12.99
C VAL A 28 0.53 -2.57 12.76
N ASP A 29 -0.33 -1.88 13.50
CA ASP A 29 -0.33 -0.42 13.64
C ASP A 29 1.08 0.08 14.02
N ASN A 30 1.76 0.71 13.05
CA ASN A 30 3.09 1.29 13.23
C ASN A 30 3.01 2.65 13.95
N ASP A 31 2.70 2.62 15.25
CA ASP A 31 2.53 3.82 16.08
C ASP A 31 3.73 4.07 17.04
N ASP A 32 4.92 3.58 16.67
CA ASP A 32 6.12 3.57 17.51
C ASP A 32 7.23 4.53 17.02
N SER A 33 6.95 5.84 17.07
CA SER A 33 8.00 6.88 16.97
C SER A 33 7.65 8.18 17.72
N ASP A 34 7.20 8.08 18.97
CA ASP A 34 6.63 9.24 19.71
C ASP A 34 7.66 10.14 20.42
N TYR A 35 8.98 9.92 20.23
CA TYR A 35 10.06 10.83 20.63
C TYR A 35 11.01 11.13 19.47
N SER A 36 10.63 12.08 18.62
CA SER A 36 11.58 12.72 17.70
C SER A 36 12.56 13.60 18.48
N ASP A 37 13.85 13.38 18.24
CA ASP A 37 14.91 14.25 18.73
C ASP A 37 14.96 15.53 17.87
N ASP A 38 14.24 16.55 18.32
CA ASP A 38 14.26 17.90 17.77
C ASP A 38 14.82 18.83 18.84
N SER A 39 16.11 18.67 19.18
CA SER A 39 16.80 19.48 20.19
C SER A 39 18.01 20.25 19.63
N GLU A 40 17.79 21.01 18.56
CA GLU A 40 18.74 22.06 18.14
C GLU A 40 18.61 23.28 19.08
N VAL A 41 19.58 23.44 19.99
CA VAL A 41 19.86 24.70 20.69
C VAL A 41 21.30 25.07 20.37
N PHE A 42 21.49 26.12 19.58
CA PHE A 42 22.79 26.75 19.35
C PHE A 42 23.02 27.80 20.44
N GLU A 43 24.06 27.63 21.24
CA GLU A 43 24.64 28.69 22.09
C GLU A 43 25.77 29.35 21.30
N ASP A 44 25.45 30.45 20.61
CA ASP A 44 26.45 31.29 19.92
C ASP A 44 27.05 32.32 20.91
N ASP A 45 28.13 31.94 21.59
CA ASP A 45 29.04 32.88 22.26
C ASP A 45 30.14 33.31 21.26
N ASP A 46 29.90 34.39 20.51
CA ASP A 46 30.89 34.98 19.59
C ASP A 46 31.51 36.27 20.17
N PHE A 47 32.85 36.28 20.21
CA PHE A 47 33.66 37.40 20.72
C PHE A 47 34.25 38.20 19.56
N ASP A 48 33.97 39.51 19.55
CA ASP A 48 34.54 40.61 18.74
C ASP A 48 35.50 40.28 17.57
N SER A 49 35.23 40.84 16.39
CA SER A 49 35.92 42.08 15.95
C SER A 49 35.51 42.62 14.57
N GLU A 50 35.59 43.95 14.43
CA GLU A 50 35.74 44.75 13.17
C GLU A 50 34.66 44.68 12.06
N GLU A 51 34.37 45.76 11.32
CA GLU A 51 34.33 47.19 11.65
C GLU A 51 33.45 47.92 10.60
N GLU A 52 32.89 49.07 10.98
CA GLU A 52 32.49 50.17 10.09
C GLU A 52 31.51 49.98 8.89
N ARG A 53 30.42 50.76 8.97
CA ARG A 53 29.61 51.40 7.89
C ARG A 53 28.45 50.60 7.27
N LYS A 54 27.24 50.93 7.73
CA LYS A 54 26.52 52.09 7.15
C LYS A 54 25.46 52.73 8.06
N LEU A 55 25.64 54.03 8.23
CA LEU A 55 24.80 54.95 9.01
C LEU A 55 23.54 55.37 8.22
N LYS A 56 22.45 55.67 8.95
CA LYS A 56 21.39 56.70 8.69
C LYS A 56 19.93 56.21 8.51
N LYS A 57 19.08 56.86 9.32
CA LYS A 57 17.62 57.14 9.25
C LYS A 57 16.71 56.17 10.04
N SER A 58 16.31 56.50 11.28
CA SER A 58 15.32 57.53 11.73
C SER A 58 13.88 57.03 11.70
N LYS A 59 12.94 57.40 12.58
CA LYS A 59 12.93 58.20 13.84
C LYS A 59 11.51 58.02 14.44
N SER A 60 11.36 58.18 15.76
CA SER A 60 10.05 58.27 16.46
C SER A 60 9.25 56.94 16.44
N ILE A 61 8.32 56.66 17.37
CA ILE A 61 7.54 57.56 18.24
C ILE A 61 7.65 57.17 19.73
N ASN A 62 7.77 58.23 20.54
CA ASN A 62 7.41 58.43 21.95
C ASN A 62 6.33 57.49 22.57
N LYS A 63 6.12 57.41 23.91
CA LYS A 63 6.84 57.79 25.15
C LYS A 63 5.84 57.60 26.31
N LYS A 64 6.31 57.22 27.52
CA LYS A 64 5.59 57.29 28.81
C LYS A 64 4.22 56.56 28.90
N ILE A 65 4.16 55.58 29.80
CA ILE A 65 3.76 55.94 31.17
C ILE A 65 4.93 55.61 32.08
N ALA A 66 5.41 56.62 32.79
CA ALA A 66 6.42 56.46 33.81
C ALA A 66 5.91 57.14 35.07
N THR A 67 6.52 56.72 36.19
CA THR A 67 6.61 57.38 37.50
C THR A 67 5.57 56.94 38.55
N ASN A 68 5.92 56.74 39.84
CA ASN A 68 7.21 57.10 40.48
C ASN A 68 7.55 56.32 41.77
N ASN A 69 8.83 56.43 42.13
CA ASN A 69 9.38 56.55 43.50
C ASN A 69 9.56 55.32 44.44
N ASN A 70 10.81 54.87 44.40
CA ASN A 70 11.81 55.05 45.49
C ASN A 70 11.72 54.25 46.82
N LYS A 71 12.73 53.38 46.97
CA LYS A 71 13.64 53.24 48.14
C LYS A 71 13.04 52.97 49.53
N SER A 72 13.42 51.82 50.09
CA SER A 72 14.19 51.76 51.35
C SER A 72 14.85 50.39 51.60
N LYS A 73 15.95 50.38 52.37
CA LYS A 73 16.76 49.20 52.74
C LYS A 73 16.27 48.53 54.05
N LYS A 74 16.66 47.24 54.23
CA LYS A 74 16.60 46.41 55.47
C LYS A 74 15.17 45.97 55.87
N LYS A 75 14.88 44.69 56.15
CA LYS A 75 15.63 43.72 56.98
C LYS A 75 15.40 42.26 56.52
N ASN A 76 16.27 41.35 56.96
CA ASN A 76 16.03 39.91 56.91
C ASN A 76 14.77 39.55 57.71
N THR A 77 13.82 38.89 57.06
CA THR A 77 12.84 38.00 57.68
C THR A 77 12.74 36.76 56.81
N THR A 78 13.45 35.70 57.18
CA THR A 78 13.29 34.35 56.62
C THR A 78 11.86 33.87 56.86
N SER A 79 11.00 34.04 55.87
CA SER A 79 9.60 33.60 55.89
C SER A 79 9.57 32.08 55.70
N LYS A 80 9.71 31.32 56.80
CA LYS A 80 9.49 29.86 56.77
C LYS A 80 8.03 29.58 56.41
N ILE A 81 7.78 29.22 55.16
CA ILE A 81 6.48 28.72 54.73
C ILE A 81 6.34 27.31 55.29
N LYS A 82 5.47 27.12 56.29
CA LYS A 82 5.08 25.78 56.72
C LYS A 82 4.24 25.14 55.61
N ILE A 83 4.76 24.05 55.05
CA ILE A 83 3.98 23.12 54.22
C ILE A 83 3.87 21.83 55.02
N GLU A 84 2.66 21.34 55.22
CA GLU A 84 2.43 20.09 55.96
C GLU A 84 2.76 18.89 55.06
N ALA A 85 3.83 18.18 55.41
CA ALA A 85 4.08 16.86 54.85
C ALA A 85 3.03 15.89 55.40
N GLY A 86 2.25 15.27 54.50
CA GLY A 86 1.30 14.21 54.87
C GLY A 86 2.02 13.06 55.59
N GLY A 87 1.33 12.44 56.55
CA GLY A 87 1.93 11.42 57.42
C GLY A 87 2.45 10.20 56.64
N SER A 88 3.27 9.38 57.32
CA SER A 88 4.11 8.29 56.79
C SER A 88 3.40 7.09 56.10
N ASN A 89 2.15 7.27 55.64
CA ASN A 89 1.42 6.35 54.75
C ASN A 89 0.56 7.05 53.67
N GLU A 90 0.55 8.38 53.57
CA GLU A 90 -0.12 9.10 52.47
C GLU A 90 0.79 9.24 51.23
N SER A 91 0.20 9.53 50.06
CA SER A 91 0.97 9.54 48.80
C SER A 91 2.01 10.65 48.82
N ILE A 92 3.26 10.33 48.47
CA ILE A 92 4.40 11.26 48.46
C ILE A 92 4.14 12.50 47.57
N TYR A 93 3.19 12.38 46.63
CA TYR A 93 2.90 13.37 45.59
C TYR A 93 1.53 14.07 45.75
N ARG A 94 1.14 14.46 46.97
CA ARG A 94 -0.11 15.20 47.23
C ARG A 94 0.04 16.72 47.39
N SER A 95 1.26 17.25 47.33
CA SER A 95 1.52 18.69 47.43
C SER A 95 2.42 19.16 46.29
N VAL A 96 2.15 20.40 45.84
CA VAL A 96 2.74 21.14 44.71
C VAL A 96 4.28 21.27 44.72
N ASN A 97 4.95 20.82 45.77
CA ASN A 97 6.34 21.10 46.11
C ASN A 97 7.02 19.81 46.62
N HIS A 98 7.85 19.16 45.80
CA HIS A 98 8.74 18.06 46.22
C HIS A 98 10.22 18.46 46.16
N SER A 99 11.06 17.78 46.95
CA SER A 99 12.52 18.00 46.90
C SER A 99 13.11 17.51 45.57
N ILE A 100 14.06 18.26 45.03
CA ILE A 100 14.89 17.87 43.90
C ILE A 100 15.64 16.55 44.13
N ASP A 101 15.93 16.19 45.40
CA ASP A 101 16.60 14.94 45.81
C ASP A 101 15.87 13.69 45.33
N LEU A 102 14.55 13.76 45.14
CA LEU A 102 13.73 12.67 44.60
C LEU A 102 14.23 12.19 43.23
N HIS A 103 14.87 13.10 42.47
CA HIS A 103 15.30 12.81 41.11
C HIS A 103 16.71 12.21 41.00
N TYR A 104 17.51 12.24 42.08
CA TYR A 104 18.87 11.71 42.07
C TYR A 104 18.95 10.27 42.61
N PHE A 105 20.04 9.58 42.27
CA PHE A 105 20.37 8.26 42.81
C PHE A 105 21.23 8.39 44.07
N LYS A 106 21.13 7.43 44.99
CA LYS A 106 22.12 7.24 46.07
C LYS A 106 23.18 6.25 45.62
N ASP A 107 24.38 6.32 46.18
CA ASP A 107 25.50 5.46 45.80
C ASP A 107 25.15 3.96 45.90
N GLU A 108 24.45 3.52 46.95
CA GLU A 108 24.04 2.12 47.08
C GLU A 108 22.95 1.71 46.07
N GLU A 109 22.13 2.67 45.62
CA GLU A 109 21.13 2.45 44.57
C GLU A 109 21.80 2.36 43.18
N ILE A 110 22.87 3.11 42.93
CA ILE A 110 23.65 3.07 41.68
C ILE A 110 24.28 1.68 41.48
N GLU A 111 25.00 1.17 42.48
CA GLU A 111 25.65 -0.15 42.40
C GLU A 111 24.63 -1.28 42.22
N SER A 112 23.52 -1.23 42.96
CA SER A 112 22.42 -2.19 42.82
C SER A 112 21.79 -2.18 41.42
N ILE A 113 21.67 -1.00 40.79
CA ILE A 113 21.20 -0.84 39.42
C ILE A 113 22.22 -1.38 38.42
N ARG A 114 23.52 -1.07 38.57
CA ARG A 114 24.60 -1.57 37.70
C ARG A 114 24.62 -3.10 37.66
N GLU A 115 24.68 -3.75 38.82
CA GLU A 115 24.70 -5.22 38.91
C GLU A 115 23.43 -5.83 38.25
N SER A 116 22.25 -5.33 38.62
CA SER A 116 20.97 -5.85 38.12
C SER A 116 20.82 -5.69 36.61
N MET A 117 21.25 -4.54 36.06
CA MET A 117 21.17 -4.23 34.63
C MET A 117 22.15 -5.06 33.80
N LEU A 118 23.42 -5.15 34.21
CA LEU A 118 24.44 -5.92 33.50
C LEU A 118 24.12 -7.42 33.52
N LYS A 119 23.70 -7.94 34.68
CA LYS A 119 23.26 -9.34 34.83
C LYS A 119 22.07 -9.64 33.93
N TRP A 120 21.03 -8.80 33.93
CA TRP A 120 19.87 -8.93 33.03
C TRP A 120 20.28 -8.90 31.56
N TYR A 121 21.04 -7.88 31.15
CA TYR A 121 21.46 -7.68 29.75
C TYR A 121 22.31 -8.84 29.23
N SER A 122 23.21 -9.41 30.05
CA SER A 122 24.00 -10.59 29.65
C SER A 122 23.15 -11.80 29.26
N GLY A 123 21.98 -11.96 29.88
CA GLY A 123 21.05 -13.07 29.62
C GLY A 123 19.96 -12.80 28.57
N CYS A 124 19.72 -11.54 28.19
CA CYS A 124 18.60 -11.18 27.30
C CYS A 124 18.93 -10.22 26.14
N LYS A 125 20.19 -9.80 25.96
CA LYS A 125 20.56 -8.91 24.85
C LYS A 125 20.23 -9.54 23.51
N ARG A 126 19.50 -8.81 22.65
CA ARG A 126 19.23 -9.24 21.27
C ARG A 126 20.54 -9.33 20.49
N ASP A 127 20.70 -10.40 19.71
CA ASP A 127 21.75 -10.48 18.69
C ASP A 127 21.42 -9.49 17.57
N LEU A 128 22.32 -8.55 17.33
CA LEU A 128 22.18 -7.47 16.37
C LEU A 128 23.54 -7.29 15.67
N PRO A 129 23.62 -7.11 14.34
CA PRO A 129 24.91 -7.08 13.64
C PRO A 129 25.88 -6.01 14.18
N TRP A 130 25.39 -4.85 14.60
CA TRP A 130 26.18 -3.77 15.21
C TRP A 130 26.58 -3.99 16.68
N ARG A 131 26.24 -5.14 17.27
CA ARG A 131 26.70 -5.59 18.60
C ARG A 131 27.82 -6.63 18.53
N GLN A 132 28.05 -7.26 17.38
CA GLN A 132 29.15 -8.22 17.20
C GLN A 132 30.50 -7.49 17.30
N ARG A 133 31.32 -7.92 18.26
CA ARG A 133 32.69 -7.39 18.50
C ARG A 133 33.78 -8.35 18.04
N ASP A 134 33.49 -9.65 18.01
CA ASP A 134 34.47 -10.70 17.71
C ASP A 134 35.06 -10.54 16.30
N GLY A 135 36.39 -10.51 16.21
CA GLY A 135 37.12 -10.32 14.96
C GLY A 135 37.21 -8.87 14.46
N PHE A 136 36.70 -7.88 15.20
CA PHE A 136 36.76 -6.47 14.83
C PHE A 136 37.63 -5.64 15.79
N ASP A 137 38.40 -4.69 15.24
CA ASP A 137 39.11 -3.70 16.05
C ASP A 137 38.19 -2.57 16.54
N ARG A 138 38.69 -1.76 17.48
CA ARG A 138 37.93 -0.64 18.07
C ARG A 138 37.45 0.38 17.03
N GLN A 139 38.19 0.61 15.94
CA GLN A 139 37.81 1.56 14.88
C GLN A 139 36.66 1.02 14.04
N THR A 140 36.69 -0.27 13.73
CA THR A 140 35.63 -0.98 13.01
C THR A 140 34.37 -1.07 13.85
N ILE A 141 34.48 -1.32 15.15
CA ILE A 141 33.35 -1.28 16.10
C ILE A 141 32.78 0.15 16.15
N ALA A 142 33.62 1.18 16.29
CA ALA A 142 33.18 2.57 16.32
C ALA A 142 32.40 2.97 15.05
N TYR A 143 32.89 2.57 13.87
CA TYR A 143 32.20 2.81 12.60
C TYR A 143 30.86 2.06 12.52
N ARG A 144 30.81 0.80 12.96
CA ARG A 144 29.56 0.00 13.06
C ARG A 144 28.57 0.55 14.10
N VAL A 145 29.04 1.29 15.11
CA VAL A 145 28.18 1.98 16.08
C VAL A 145 27.62 3.27 15.48
N TRP A 146 28.42 4.02 14.73
CA TRP A 146 28.00 5.28 14.08
C TRP A 146 26.96 5.06 12.96
N THR A 147 27.06 3.93 12.25
CA THR A 147 26.15 3.54 11.17
C THR A 147 24.84 2.91 11.65
N ARG A 148 24.57 2.87 12.97
CA ARG A 148 23.35 2.29 13.55
C ARG A 148 22.09 3.02 13.11
N VAL A 149 21.33 2.41 12.20
CA VAL A 149 19.96 2.82 11.87
C VAL A 149 18.98 1.93 12.63
N SER A 150 18.25 2.54 13.55
CA SER A 150 17.53 1.91 14.67
C SER A 150 16.30 1.05 14.31
N VAL A 151 16.08 0.69 13.04
CA VAL A 151 14.83 0.04 12.59
C VAL A 151 15.05 -1.18 11.69
N VAL A 152 16.15 -1.33 10.94
CA VAL A 152 16.28 -2.42 9.96
C VAL A 152 17.69 -3.01 9.87
N ILE A 153 17.80 -4.29 10.24
CA ILE A 153 19.02 -5.12 10.11
C ILE A 153 19.54 -5.14 8.66
N ASP A 154 18.65 -5.29 7.68
CA ASP A 154 19.02 -5.37 6.25
C ASP A 154 19.58 -4.08 5.67
N TYR A 155 19.25 -2.91 6.24
CA TYR A 155 19.89 -1.66 5.83
C TYR A 155 21.29 -1.54 6.41
N PHE A 156 21.50 -1.94 7.66
CA PHE A 156 22.84 -1.97 8.24
C PHE A 156 23.76 -2.92 7.46
N ASN A 157 23.27 -4.14 7.16
CA ASN A 157 24.04 -5.12 6.39
C ASN A 157 24.41 -4.55 5.01
N ARG A 158 23.42 -4.07 4.23
CA ARG A 158 23.68 -3.44 2.91
C ARG A 158 24.61 -2.24 2.98
N TRP A 159 24.53 -1.42 4.03
CA TRP A 159 25.43 -0.28 4.22
C TRP A 159 26.87 -0.74 4.43
N ILE A 160 27.10 -1.71 5.33
CA ILE A 160 28.43 -2.27 5.61
C ILE A 160 28.97 -3.08 4.43
N ASP A 161 28.12 -3.73 3.63
CA ASP A 161 28.54 -4.44 2.41
C ASP A 161 29.08 -3.46 1.34
N ASN A 162 28.43 -2.31 1.17
CA ASN A 162 28.87 -1.27 0.24
C ASN A 162 30.09 -0.50 0.77
N TRP A 163 30.05 -0.11 2.04
CA TRP A 163 31.08 0.69 2.70
C TRP A 163 31.53 0.03 4.01
N PRO A 164 32.37 -1.01 3.96
CA PRO A 164 32.87 -1.66 5.17
C PRO A 164 33.86 -0.80 5.98
N THR A 165 34.34 0.32 5.43
CA THR A 165 35.25 1.25 6.11
C THR A 165 34.91 2.72 5.83
N ILE A 166 35.43 3.62 6.67
CA ILE A 166 35.22 5.07 6.59
C ILE A 166 35.77 5.65 5.29
N GLU A 167 36.91 5.13 4.80
CA GLU A 167 37.53 5.54 3.53
C GLU A 167 36.63 5.21 2.34
N LYS A 168 36.02 4.02 2.34
CA LYS A 168 35.08 3.63 1.28
C LYS A 168 33.83 4.49 1.30
N LEU A 169 33.32 4.83 2.49
CA LEU A 169 32.19 5.76 2.62
C LEU A 169 32.56 7.17 2.12
N ALA A 170 33.70 7.71 2.56
CA ALA A 170 34.19 9.02 2.13
C ALA A 170 34.44 9.10 0.60
N GLY A 171 34.84 7.99 -0.02
CA GLY A 171 35.01 7.87 -1.47
C GLY A 171 33.71 7.77 -2.27
N ALA A 172 32.55 7.56 -1.62
CA ALA A 172 31.25 7.48 -2.27
C ALA A 172 30.71 8.86 -2.66
N SER A 173 29.86 8.92 -3.69
CA SER A 173 29.06 10.11 -3.97
C SER A 173 27.86 10.22 -3.02
N LEU A 174 27.40 11.43 -2.75
CA LEU A 174 26.21 11.66 -1.93
C LEU A 174 24.95 11.00 -2.54
N ASP A 175 24.87 10.88 -3.87
CA ASP A 175 23.78 10.16 -4.55
C ASP A 175 23.82 8.66 -4.24
N GLN A 176 25.00 8.02 -4.22
CA GLN A 176 25.14 6.61 -3.84
C GLN A 176 24.75 6.40 -2.36
N VAL A 177 25.18 7.30 -1.47
CA VAL A 177 24.81 7.31 -0.05
C VAL A 177 23.28 7.43 0.11
N ASN A 178 22.66 8.37 -0.59
CA ASN A 178 21.20 8.55 -0.56
C ASN A 178 20.44 7.36 -1.16
N GLN A 179 20.99 6.67 -2.16
CA GLN A 179 20.41 5.47 -2.78
C GLN A 179 20.39 4.29 -1.79
N VAL A 180 21.48 4.02 -1.08
CA VAL A 180 21.51 2.94 -0.06
C VAL A 180 20.66 3.31 1.17
N TRP A 181 20.54 4.60 1.49
CA TRP A 181 19.64 5.09 2.56
C TRP A 181 18.15 5.21 2.13
N ALA A 182 17.82 4.91 0.87
CA ALA A 182 16.52 5.20 0.28
C ALA A 182 15.36 4.38 0.87
N GLY A 183 14.70 4.94 1.87
CA GLY A 183 13.49 4.40 2.49
C GLY A 183 13.50 4.44 4.01
N LEU A 184 14.65 4.70 4.64
CA LEU A 184 14.80 4.84 6.09
C LEU A 184 14.27 6.17 6.66
N GLY A 185 14.09 7.18 5.80
CA GLY A 185 13.82 8.54 6.24
C GLY A 185 15.05 9.23 6.85
N TYR A 186 14.83 10.44 7.37
CA TYR A 186 15.83 11.29 8.04
C TYR A 186 17.21 11.37 7.35
N TYR A 187 17.21 11.55 6.02
CA TYR A 187 18.40 11.56 5.14
C TYR A 187 19.52 12.53 5.56
N ARG A 188 19.23 13.54 6.38
CA ARG A 188 20.25 14.42 7.00
C ARG A 188 21.29 13.59 7.79
N ARG A 189 20.90 12.49 8.44
CA ARG A 189 21.83 11.60 9.15
C ARG A 189 22.85 10.96 8.21
N ALA A 190 22.41 10.44 7.06
CA ALA A 190 23.28 9.86 6.04
C ALA A 190 24.26 10.89 5.46
N LYS A 191 23.76 12.10 5.14
CA LYS A 191 24.58 13.22 4.66
C LYS A 191 25.61 13.66 5.70
N ASN A 192 25.21 13.85 6.96
CA ASN A 192 26.12 14.24 8.04
C ASN A 192 27.20 13.17 8.28
N LEU A 193 26.83 11.89 8.30
CA LEU A 193 27.75 10.76 8.43
C LEU A 193 28.76 10.70 7.26
N HIS A 194 28.32 10.91 6.03
CA HIS A 194 29.20 10.97 4.85
C HIS A 194 30.16 12.17 4.90
N LEU A 195 29.67 13.35 5.30
CA LEU A 195 30.50 14.55 5.48
C LEU A 195 31.54 14.35 6.59
N ALA A 196 31.15 13.79 7.72
CA ALA A 196 32.06 13.51 8.83
C ALA A 196 33.10 12.44 8.49
N ALA A 197 32.71 11.37 7.77
CA ALA A 197 33.66 10.40 7.22
C ALA A 197 34.66 11.05 6.26
N THR A 198 34.17 11.90 5.33
CA THR A 198 35.00 12.67 4.40
C THR A 198 35.97 13.61 5.13
N ARG A 199 35.54 14.17 6.27
CA ARG A 199 36.37 15.01 7.13
C ARG A 199 37.48 14.21 7.82
N LEU A 200 37.15 13.07 8.46
CA LEU A 200 38.13 12.22 9.16
C LEU A 200 39.22 11.66 8.24
N VAL A 201 38.88 11.32 7.00
CA VAL A 201 39.86 10.87 5.99
C VAL A 201 40.82 12.00 5.59
N LYS A 202 40.38 13.27 5.61
CA LYS A 202 41.22 14.44 5.31
C LYS A 202 42.07 14.90 6.49
N GLU A 203 41.53 14.84 7.71
CA GLU A 203 42.11 15.51 8.89
C GLU A 203 42.80 14.56 9.88
N ASN A 204 42.41 13.27 9.94
CA ASN A 204 42.71 12.41 11.10
C ASN A 204 43.16 10.98 10.74
N ASN A 205 43.83 10.79 9.59
CA ASN A 205 44.28 9.48 9.08
C ASN A 205 43.16 8.40 9.07
N SER A 206 41.91 8.82 8.78
CA SER A 206 40.71 7.96 8.78
C SER A 206 40.30 7.37 10.14
N LEU A 207 40.96 7.73 11.24
CA LEU A 207 40.63 7.22 12.57
C LEU A 207 39.48 8.01 13.21
N ILE A 208 38.52 7.31 13.81
CA ILE A 208 37.53 7.91 14.70
C ILE A 208 38.24 8.33 16.00
N PRO A 209 38.08 9.59 16.45
CA PRO A 209 38.63 10.06 17.71
C PRO A 209 38.07 9.34 18.95
N ASP A 210 38.93 9.12 19.96
CA ASP A 210 38.55 8.51 21.25
C ASP A 210 38.20 9.54 22.35
N LYS A 211 37.93 10.80 21.96
CA LYS A 211 37.64 11.93 22.85
C LYS A 211 36.42 12.71 22.42
N LEU A 212 35.53 13.01 23.36
CA LEU A 212 34.28 13.74 23.12
C LEU A 212 34.49 15.11 22.45
N GLN A 213 35.54 15.85 22.82
CA GLN A 213 35.84 17.18 22.27
C GLN A 213 36.24 17.16 20.78
N GLN A 214 36.51 15.99 20.21
CA GLN A 214 36.86 15.78 18.81
C GLN A 214 35.68 15.24 17.98
N LEU A 215 34.54 14.93 18.61
CA LEU A 215 33.29 14.46 17.98
C LEU A 215 32.20 15.55 17.95
N LYS A 216 32.58 16.85 17.91
CA LYS A 216 31.64 17.98 17.99
C LYS A 216 30.57 18.02 16.88
N ASP A 217 30.87 17.49 15.70
CA ASP A 217 29.94 17.43 14.57
C ASP A 217 28.98 16.21 14.65
N VAL A 218 29.05 15.43 15.74
CA VAL A 218 28.29 14.21 15.97
C VAL A 218 27.26 14.47 17.07
N GLU A 219 26.01 14.04 16.85
CA GLU A 219 24.93 14.08 17.86
C GLU A 219 25.42 13.48 19.19
N GLY A 220 25.18 14.14 20.32
CA GLY A 220 25.74 13.77 21.62
C GLY A 220 25.46 12.31 22.02
N TYR A 221 24.26 11.80 21.72
CA TYR A 221 23.90 10.38 21.85
C TYR A 221 24.87 9.47 21.10
N THR A 222 25.16 9.79 19.84
CA THR A 222 26.01 8.99 18.95
C THR A 222 27.47 9.06 19.39
N ALA A 223 27.94 10.22 19.85
CA ALA A 223 29.27 10.36 20.44
C ALA A 223 29.43 9.49 21.71
N GLY A 224 28.47 9.56 22.64
CA GLY A 224 28.43 8.71 23.83
C GLY A 224 28.40 7.22 23.49
N ALA A 225 27.58 6.81 22.50
CA ALA A 225 27.52 5.44 22.01
C ALA A 225 28.88 4.93 21.49
N ILE A 226 29.54 5.73 20.64
CA ILE A 226 30.85 5.39 20.06
C ILE A 226 31.90 5.25 21.17
N LEU A 227 31.99 6.25 22.04
CA LEU A 227 33.02 6.30 23.08
C LEU A 227 32.84 5.19 24.12
N SER A 228 31.61 4.89 24.55
CA SER A 228 31.39 3.84 25.55
C SER A 228 31.47 2.42 24.97
N ILE A 229 30.95 2.18 23.77
CA ILE A 229 30.86 0.83 23.19
C ILE A 229 32.17 0.41 22.53
N ALA A 230 32.84 1.31 21.81
CA ALA A 230 34.03 0.98 21.02
C ALA A 230 35.35 1.35 21.72
N PHE A 231 35.36 2.45 22.48
CA PHE A 231 36.56 2.97 23.16
C PHE A 231 36.56 2.80 24.68
N GLU A 232 35.53 2.15 25.23
CA GLU A 232 35.40 1.78 26.65
C GLU A 232 35.55 2.98 27.60
N LYS A 233 35.09 4.17 27.16
CA LYS A 233 35.07 5.39 27.98
C LYS A 233 33.77 5.45 28.79
N GLN A 234 33.85 5.98 30.01
CA GLN A 234 32.70 6.22 30.89
C GLN A 234 31.91 7.46 30.45
N GLU A 235 31.39 7.43 29.23
CA GLU A 235 30.59 8.50 28.64
C GLU A 235 29.10 8.11 28.64
N PRO A 236 28.19 8.97 29.11
CA PRO A 236 26.76 8.71 29.03
C PRO A 236 26.24 8.68 27.61
N LEU A 237 25.10 7.99 27.40
CA LEU A 237 24.27 8.20 26.24
C LEU A 237 22.80 8.33 26.63
N VAL A 238 22.07 9.19 25.93
CA VAL A 238 20.67 9.50 26.23
C VAL A 238 19.89 9.56 24.92
N ASP A 239 18.99 8.61 24.71
CA ASP A 239 17.97 8.60 23.66
C ASP A 239 16.56 8.65 24.27
N GLY A 240 15.52 8.59 23.42
CA GLY A 240 14.12 8.53 23.89
C GLY A 240 13.79 7.31 24.77
N ASN A 241 14.56 6.21 24.67
CA ASN A 241 14.42 5.04 25.54
C ASN A 241 15.01 5.31 26.93
N VAL A 242 16.24 5.82 27.00
CA VAL A 242 16.93 6.22 28.23
C VAL A 242 16.14 7.33 28.95
N ILE A 243 15.65 8.35 28.24
CA ILE A 243 14.80 9.41 28.80
C ILE A 243 13.58 8.80 29.49
N ARG A 244 12.87 7.89 28.81
CA ARG A 244 11.67 7.22 29.35
C ARG A 244 11.99 6.36 30.57
N VAL A 245 13.11 5.61 30.55
CA VAL A 245 13.57 4.80 31.67
C VAL A 245 13.90 5.67 32.89
N LEU A 246 14.77 6.67 32.73
CA LEU A 246 15.20 7.56 33.82
C LEU A 246 14.02 8.36 34.39
N SER A 247 13.14 8.88 33.51
CA SER A 247 11.91 9.58 33.93
C SER A 247 10.98 8.72 34.79
N ARG A 248 10.92 7.41 34.55
CA ARG A 248 10.11 6.48 35.36
C ARG A 248 10.85 6.03 36.63
N LEU A 249 12.15 5.74 36.53
CA LEU A 249 12.98 5.41 37.70
C LEU A 249 12.93 6.51 38.76
N ARG A 250 12.99 7.79 38.33
CA ARG A 250 13.12 8.96 39.21
C ARG A 250 11.91 9.91 39.20
N MET A 251 10.75 9.45 38.71
CA MET A 251 9.48 10.22 38.65
C MET A 251 9.62 11.64 38.07
N ILE A 252 10.38 11.80 36.98
CA ILE A 252 10.61 13.11 36.35
C ILE A 252 9.37 13.49 35.52
N GLY A 253 8.43 14.15 36.17
CA GLY A 253 7.17 14.66 35.59
C GLY A 253 7.36 15.94 34.78
N ALA A 254 8.36 16.00 33.91
CA ALA A 254 8.72 17.17 33.13
C ALA A 254 8.60 16.91 31.62
N ASN A 255 8.51 17.98 30.83
CA ASN A 255 8.65 17.93 29.38
C ASN A 255 10.11 17.57 29.01
N PRO A 256 10.36 16.42 28.34
CA PRO A 256 11.72 15.95 28.08
C PRO A 256 12.49 16.79 27.06
N LYS A 257 11.82 17.68 26.30
CA LYS A 257 12.46 18.61 25.33
C LYS A 257 12.95 19.92 25.97
N LYS A 258 12.71 20.18 27.26
CA LYS A 258 13.22 21.37 27.95
C LYS A 258 14.70 21.21 28.32
N ALA A 259 15.51 22.24 28.07
CA ALA A 259 16.97 22.21 28.32
C ALA A 259 17.36 21.76 29.75
N ALA A 260 16.65 22.25 30.79
CA ALA A 260 16.88 21.82 32.17
C ALA A 260 16.59 20.32 32.39
N THR A 261 15.54 19.80 31.75
CA THR A 261 15.16 18.38 31.79
C THR A 261 16.17 17.52 31.02
N ILE A 262 16.64 17.98 29.85
CA ILE A 262 17.70 17.32 29.07
C ILE A 262 18.97 17.22 29.91
N LYS A 263 19.43 18.34 30.50
CA LYS A 263 20.62 18.39 31.36
C LYS A 263 20.53 17.44 32.56
N LEU A 264 19.34 17.33 33.19
CA LEU A 264 19.11 16.36 34.26
C LEU A 264 19.24 14.91 33.77
N HIS A 265 18.64 14.56 32.63
CA HIS A 265 18.75 13.20 32.08
C HIS A 265 20.20 12.82 31.73
N TRP A 266 20.98 13.74 31.15
CA TRP A 266 22.41 13.55 30.88
C TRP A 266 23.23 13.36 32.16
N LYS A 267 22.96 14.15 33.21
CA LYS A 267 23.59 13.97 34.53
C LYS A 267 23.28 12.60 35.12
N LEU A 268 22.00 12.22 35.17
CA LEU A 268 21.54 10.94 35.73
C LEU A 268 22.06 9.72 34.95
N ALA A 269 22.17 9.83 33.62
CA ALA A 269 22.83 8.80 32.82
C ALA A 269 24.32 8.69 33.18
N GLY A 270 25.02 9.83 33.31
CA GLY A 270 26.45 9.87 33.67
C GLY A 270 26.75 9.29 35.05
N GLU A 271 25.88 9.55 36.04
CA GLU A 271 25.96 8.94 37.37
C GLU A 271 25.82 7.40 37.33
N LEU A 272 24.95 6.89 36.45
CA LEU A 272 24.70 5.46 36.34
C LEU A 272 25.73 4.70 35.49
N VAL A 273 26.35 5.31 34.48
CA VAL A 273 27.28 4.60 33.57
C VAL A 273 28.35 3.87 34.36
N ASP A 274 28.41 2.55 34.17
CA ASP A 274 29.37 1.67 34.81
C ASP A 274 30.81 2.01 34.42
N ALA A 275 31.74 2.01 35.38
CA ALA A 275 33.12 2.39 35.15
C ALA A 275 33.97 1.29 34.48
N GLU A 276 33.58 0.02 34.63
CA GLU A 276 34.30 -1.14 34.06
C GLU A 276 33.68 -1.59 32.73
N GLN A 277 32.36 -1.51 32.60
CA GLN A 277 31.58 -1.97 31.45
C GLN A 277 30.65 -0.87 30.87
N PRO A 278 31.15 0.35 30.60
CA PRO A 278 30.31 1.49 30.19
C PRO A 278 29.51 1.22 28.91
N GLY A 279 30.11 0.54 27.93
CA GLY A 279 29.48 0.19 26.67
C GLY A 279 28.34 -0.84 26.80
N ASP A 280 28.45 -1.78 27.73
CA ASP A 280 27.41 -2.79 27.94
C ASP A 280 26.31 -2.26 28.87
N PHE A 281 26.64 -1.41 29.86
CA PHE A 281 25.64 -0.71 30.67
C PHE A 281 24.78 0.26 29.83
N ASN A 282 25.41 1.11 29.00
CA ASN A 282 24.68 2.02 28.09
C ASN A 282 23.75 1.24 27.13
N GLN A 283 24.19 0.09 26.64
CA GLN A 283 23.34 -0.76 25.79
C GLN A 283 22.24 -1.47 26.59
N ALA A 284 22.48 -1.87 27.83
CA ALA A 284 21.46 -2.40 28.73
C ALA A 284 20.36 -1.36 29.01
N LEU A 285 20.73 -0.09 29.22
CA LEU A 285 19.78 0.99 29.52
C LEU A 285 18.85 1.29 28.32
N MET A 286 19.41 1.31 27.10
CA MET A 286 18.61 1.38 25.86
C MET A 286 17.74 0.14 25.67
N GLU A 287 18.30 -1.06 25.85
CA GLU A 287 17.59 -2.33 25.66
C GLU A 287 16.39 -2.42 26.62
N LEU A 288 16.57 -2.02 27.88
CA LEU A 288 15.49 -1.98 28.87
C LEU A 288 14.33 -1.11 28.39
N GLY A 289 14.61 0.08 27.86
CA GLY A 289 13.57 0.94 27.28
C GLY A 289 12.89 0.27 26.08
N ALA A 290 13.66 -0.34 25.19
CA ALA A 290 13.18 -0.95 23.95
C ALA A 290 12.38 -2.26 24.14
N THR A 291 12.61 -3.04 25.21
CA THR A 291 12.03 -4.39 25.37
C THR A 291 11.17 -4.58 26.61
N THR A 292 11.21 -3.66 27.58
CA THR A 292 10.62 -3.90 28.92
C THR A 292 9.93 -2.67 29.49
N CYS A 293 10.61 -1.53 29.52
CA CYS A 293 10.05 -0.23 29.91
C CYS A 293 9.37 0.46 28.71
N LEU A 294 8.47 -0.28 28.05
CA LEU A 294 7.79 0.08 26.80
C LEU A 294 6.98 1.39 26.91
N VAL A 295 6.68 2.02 25.77
CA VAL A 295 5.93 3.29 25.71
C VAL A 295 4.53 3.09 26.34
N THR A 296 3.77 2.15 25.78
CA THR A 296 2.52 1.59 26.32
C THR A 296 2.82 0.28 27.05
N SER A 297 1.92 -0.13 27.98
CA SER A 297 1.95 -1.44 28.65
C SER A 297 3.34 -1.95 29.14
N PRO A 298 4.11 -1.17 29.92
CA PRO A 298 5.45 -1.56 30.36
C PRO A 298 5.43 -2.79 31.29
N LEU A 299 6.39 -3.69 31.07
CA LEU A 299 6.50 -4.97 31.76
C LEU A 299 7.20 -4.83 33.12
N CYS A 300 6.70 -3.95 33.99
CA CYS A 300 7.35 -3.60 35.27
C CYS A 300 7.66 -4.83 36.14
N ASN A 301 6.78 -5.84 36.17
CA ASN A 301 6.98 -7.07 36.93
C ASN A 301 8.16 -7.95 36.42
N LYS A 302 8.67 -7.68 35.21
CA LYS A 302 9.84 -8.33 34.60
C LYS A 302 11.06 -7.39 34.53
N CYS A 303 10.95 -6.16 35.05
CA CYS A 303 12.01 -5.17 34.99
C CYS A 303 13.06 -5.45 36.08
N PRO A 304 14.36 -5.57 35.73
CA PRO A 304 15.44 -5.88 36.68
C PRO A 304 15.64 -4.78 37.74
N VAL A 305 15.19 -3.56 37.46
CA VAL A 305 15.31 -2.38 38.34
C VAL A 305 13.94 -1.87 38.81
N SER A 306 12.93 -2.75 38.85
CA SER A 306 11.59 -2.44 39.35
C SER A 306 11.57 -2.03 40.82
N SER A 307 12.42 -2.64 41.66
CA SER A 307 12.61 -2.29 43.06
C SER A 307 13.09 -0.86 43.29
N GLN A 308 13.87 -0.30 42.36
CA GLN A 308 14.44 1.05 42.40
C GLN A 308 13.60 2.06 41.61
N CYS A 309 12.47 1.64 41.03
CA CYS A 309 11.63 2.47 40.17
C CYS A 309 10.56 3.21 40.98
N LEU A 310 10.80 4.50 41.29
CA LEU A 310 9.90 5.31 42.10
C LEU A 310 8.48 5.41 41.49
N ALA A 311 8.36 5.52 40.16
CA ALA A 311 7.04 5.57 39.52
C ALA A 311 6.25 4.25 39.70
N TYR A 312 6.95 3.10 39.70
CA TYR A 312 6.31 1.79 39.90
C TYR A 312 5.89 1.61 41.36
N GLN A 313 6.77 1.93 42.31
CA GLN A 313 6.44 1.95 43.74
C GLN A 313 5.20 2.82 44.02
N GLN A 314 5.16 4.04 43.45
CA GLN A 314 4.05 4.96 43.62
C GLN A 314 2.74 4.45 42.98
N ALA A 315 2.81 3.77 41.83
CA ALA A 315 1.65 3.13 41.19
C ALA A 315 1.09 1.97 42.04
N GLU A 316 1.94 1.10 42.58
CA GLU A 316 1.51 0.00 43.45
C GLU A 316 0.90 0.49 44.77
N ILE A 317 1.44 1.56 45.37
CA ILE A 317 0.83 2.22 46.54
C ILE A 317 -0.59 2.70 46.23
N ASN A 318 -0.82 3.29 45.06
CA ASN A 318 -2.13 3.84 44.68
C ASN A 318 -3.14 2.73 44.34
N LYS A 319 -2.74 1.67 43.63
CA LYS A 319 -3.57 0.47 43.40
C LYS A 319 -4.05 -0.16 44.71
N ASN A 320 -3.14 -0.32 45.67
CA ASN A 320 -3.46 -0.91 46.97
C ASN A 320 -4.43 -0.04 47.80
N LYS A 321 -4.37 1.29 47.67
CA LYS A 321 -5.34 2.22 48.27
C LYS A 321 -6.73 2.08 47.65
N ASN A 322 -6.83 2.06 46.32
CA ASN A 322 -8.11 1.91 45.62
C ASN A 322 -8.79 0.55 45.87
N ASN A 323 -8.02 -0.54 45.99
CA ASN A 323 -8.55 -1.87 46.29
C ASN A 323 -9.13 -1.98 47.72
N ASN A 324 -8.57 -1.25 48.69
CA ASN A 324 -9.09 -1.25 50.07
C ASN A 324 -10.39 -0.43 50.23
N ILE A 325 -10.64 0.55 49.35
CA ILE A 325 -11.88 1.36 49.37
C ILE A 325 -13.09 0.57 48.85
N LYS A 326 -12.89 -0.43 47.99
CA LYS A 326 -13.97 -1.23 47.37
C LYS A 326 -14.54 -2.37 48.25
N LYS A 327 -14.04 -2.59 49.47
CA LYS A 327 -14.55 -3.62 50.40
C LYS A 327 -15.45 -3.05 51.50
N LYS A 328 -16.70 -2.72 51.16
CA LYS A 328 -17.83 -2.69 52.12
C LYS A 328 -18.87 -3.74 51.69
N PRO A 329 -19.32 -4.64 52.58
CA PRO A 329 -20.34 -5.63 52.22
C PRO A 329 -21.73 -4.98 52.18
N THR A 330 -22.38 -5.03 51.01
CA THR A 330 -23.81 -4.77 50.89
C THR A 330 -24.59 -6.04 51.24
N ALA A 331 -25.52 -5.92 52.19
CA ALA A 331 -26.45 -7.00 52.52
C ALA A 331 -27.66 -6.95 51.58
N ASN A 332 -28.05 -8.11 51.00
CA ASN A 332 -29.44 -8.60 51.07
C ASN A 332 -29.69 -9.99 50.44
N SER A 333 -30.54 -10.74 51.14
CA SER A 333 -31.58 -11.66 50.62
C SER A 333 -31.22 -12.94 49.84
N ILE A 334 -30.98 -14.02 50.61
CA ILE A 334 -31.84 -15.24 50.69
C ILE A 334 -32.33 -15.89 49.37
N THR A 335 -31.92 -17.16 49.17
CA THR A 335 -32.87 -18.28 49.00
C THR A 335 -32.31 -19.59 49.60
N ASN A 336 -33.16 -20.37 50.27
CA ASN A 336 -32.81 -21.66 50.89
C ASN A 336 -32.95 -22.84 49.91
N TYR A 337 -32.26 -23.96 50.16
CA TYR A 337 -32.86 -25.32 50.24
C TYR A 337 -31.79 -26.38 50.54
N PHE A 338 -31.73 -26.90 51.78
CA PHE A 338 -32.05 -28.30 52.13
C PHE A 338 -31.78 -28.58 53.63
N THR A 339 -32.68 -29.35 54.24
CA THR A 339 -32.63 -29.84 55.64
C THR A 339 -31.83 -31.17 55.71
N SER A 340 -30.98 -31.43 56.70
CA SER A 340 -31.28 -31.95 58.06
C SER A 340 -29.92 -32.33 58.74
N THR A 341 -29.72 -32.55 60.06
CA THR A 341 -30.62 -32.66 61.24
C THR A 341 -29.87 -32.35 62.57
N THR A 342 -30.63 -32.38 63.67
CA THR A 342 -30.28 -32.57 65.10
C THR A 342 -29.14 -33.56 65.43
N THR A 343 -28.40 -33.50 66.55
CA THR A 343 -28.68 -32.90 67.88
C THR A 343 -27.41 -32.63 68.70
N SER A 344 -27.46 -31.69 69.64
CA SER A 344 -26.35 -31.27 70.51
C SER A 344 -25.95 -32.28 71.60
N LYS A 345 -24.66 -32.31 71.97
CA LYS A 345 -24.23 -32.57 73.36
C LYS A 345 -23.03 -31.70 73.73
N THR A 346 -23.26 -30.76 74.63
CA THR A 346 -22.25 -29.90 75.24
C THR A 346 -21.49 -30.68 76.32
N THR A 347 -20.17 -30.52 76.41
CA THR A 347 -19.42 -30.82 77.65
C THR A 347 -18.32 -29.79 77.82
N THR A 348 -18.14 -29.31 79.05
CA THR A 348 -17.54 -28.02 79.37
C THR A 348 -16.07 -28.15 79.79
N THR A 349 -15.24 -27.16 79.45
CA THR A 349 -14.01 -26.73 80.15
C THR A 349 -12.91 -27.75 80.48
N THR A 350 -11.66 -27.41 80.15
CA THR A 350 -10.71 -26.89 81.15
C THR A 350 -9.70 -25.96 80.49
N THR A 351 -9.41 -24.83 81.14
CA THR A 351 -8.38 -23.84 80.76
C THR A 351 -7.00 -24.20 81.29
N THR A 352 -5.95 -23.91 80.53
CA THR A 352 -4.65 -23.47 81.07
C THR A 352 -4.12 -22.26 80.30
N LYS A 353 -3.76 -21.21 81.03
CA LYS A 353 -3.09 -20.00 80.52
C LYS A 353 -1.58 -20.16 80.66
N THR A 354 -0.82 -19.58 79.73
CA THR A 354 0.49 -19.00 80.03
C THR A 354 0.53 -17.57 79.49
N LYS A 355 1.28 -16.70 80.17
CA LYS A 355 1.38 -15.26 79.88
C LYS A 355 2.53 -15.01 78.90
N GLU A 356 2.40 -13.97 78.09
CA GLU A 356 3.54 -13.23 77.55
C GLU A 356 3.42 -11.75 77.92
N GLU A 357 4.56 -11.10 78.12
CA GLU A 357 4.67 -9.78 78.74
C GLU A 357 4.52 -8.63 77.75
N LYS A 358 4.06 -7.47 78.25
CA LYS A 358 4.18 -6.20 77.52
C LYS A 358 5.62 -5.70 77.61
N VAL A 359 6.27 -5.48 76.47
CA VAL A 359 7.41 -4.57 76.36
C VAL A 359 6.96 -3.34 75.57
N GLU A 360 7.10 -2.18 76.21
CA GLU A 360 6.65 -0.88 75.72
C GLU A 360 7.81 -0.18 74.99
N VAL A 361 7.79 -0.18 73.65
CA VAL A 361 8.75 0.60 72.85
C VAL A 361 8.24 2.03 72.73
N LYS A 362 8.97 2.96 73.35
CA LYS A 362 8.70 4.41 73.24
C LYS A 362 8.84 4.86 71.79
N ARG A 363 7.89 5.67 71.32
CA ARG A 363 7.99 6.38 70.03
C ARG A 363 8.72 7.70 70.27
N GLU A 364 9.81 7.94 69.54
CA GLU A 364 10.43 9.26 69.45
C GLU A 364 9.86 10.05 68.26
N ASP A 365 9.30 11.22 68.56
CA ASP A 365 9.17 12.42 67.71
C ASP A 365 9.16 12.28 66.18
N ASP A 366 8.00 11.93 65.61
CA ASP A 366 7.73 12.09 64.17
C ASP A 366 7.43 13.58 63.87
N LYS A 367 8.48 14.40 63.71
CA LYS A 367 8.39 15.82 63.31
C LYS A 367 8.35 15.94 61.78
N PRO A 368 7.44 16.73 61.17
CA PRO A 368 7.39 16.88 59.72
C PRO A 368 8.67 17.52 59.18
N LYS A 369 9.28 16.89 58.17
CA LYS A 369 10.41 17.46 57.44
C LYS A 369 9.98 18.74 56.75
N ILE A 370 10.58 19.86 57.15
CA ILE A 370 10.50 21.13 56.44
C ILE A 370 11.48 21.02 55.26
N ILE A 371 10.99 21.22 54.03
CA ILE A 371 11.81 21.34 52.83
C ILE A 371 12.17 22.83 52.70
N ASP A 372 13.45 23.17 52.61
CA ASP A 372 13.86 24.56 52.39
C ASP A 372 13.57 24.98 50.94
N ILE A 373 13.32 26.27 50.71
CA ILE A 373 12.84 26.77 49.41
C ILE A 373 13.84 26.56 48.27
N GLU A 374 15.12 26.38 48.61
CA GLU A 374 16.23 26.14 47.69
C GLU A 374 16.29 24.67 47.21
N ASP A 375 15.68 23.74 47.96
CA ASP A 375 15.64 22.30 47.64
C ASP A 375 14.44 21.92 46.75
N LEU A 376 13.55 22.88 46.43
CA LEU A 376 12.36 22.64 45.63
C LEU A 376 12.69 22.30 44.17
N CYS A 377 12.02 21.28 43.62
CA CYS A 377 12.23 20.88 42.24
C CYS A 377 11.75 21.95 41.23
N GLY A 378 12.71 22.65 40.60
CA GLY A 378 12.45 23.58 39.49
C GLY A 378 12.30 22.93 38.09
N VAL A 379 12.40 21.60 37.98
CA VAL A 379 12.39 20.89 36.68
C VAL A 379 11.01 20.35 36.30
N CYS A 380 10.26 19.84 37.27
CA CYS A 380 8.92 19.29 37.03
C CYS A 380 7.87 20.38 36.86
N GLU A 381 6.87 20.12 36.02
CA GLU A 381 5.74 21.02 35.86
C GLU A 381 4.72 20.80 36.97
N ARG A 382 4.13 21.90 37.46
CA ARG A 382 3.13 21.86 38.53
C ARG A 382 1.98 20.92 38.14
N TRP A 383 1.69 19.98 39.02
CA TRP A 383 0.47 19.18 38.94
C TRP A 383 -0.73 20.10 39.16
N SER A 384 -1.74 20.01 38.28
CA SER A 384 -3.04 20.65 38.49
C SER A 384 -3.85 19.83 39.49
N ASP A 385 -4.72 20.48 40.28
CA ASP A 385 -5.59 19.77 41.23
C ASP A 385 -6.63 18.85 40.55
N SER A 386 -6.71 18.87 39.21
CA SER A 386 -7.47 17.95 38.36
C SER A 386 -6.68 16.72 37.89
N ASP A 387 -5.39 16.60 38.21
CA ASP A 387 -4.54 15.50 37.74
C ASP A 387 -4.84 14.22 38.54
N GLU A 388 -5.27 13.17 37.85
CA GLU A 388 -5.52 11.84 38.44
C GLU A 388 -4.28 11.29 39.17
N PRO A 389 -4.46 10.48 40.24
CA PRO A 389 -3.33 9.83 40.91
C PRO A 389 -2.47 9.01 39.95
N VAL A 390 -1.18 8.82 40.27
CA VAL A 390 -0.29 7.93 39.49
C VAL A 390 -0.79 6.49 39.64
N GLU A 391 -1.65 6.03 38.74
CA GLU A 391 -2.07 4.62 38.68
C GLU A 391 -1.17 3.77 37.75
N SER A 392 -0.34 4.44 36.94
CA SER A 392 0.59 3.82 35.99
C SER A 392 1.86 4.65 35.79
N VAL A 393 2.99 3.97 35.60
CA VAL A 393 4.28 4.59 35.23
C VAL A 393 4.24 5.29 33.86
N THR A 394 3.24 5.00 33.02
CA THR A 394 3.07 5.62 31.69
C THR A 394 2.74 7.12 31.74
N LYS A 395 2.43 7.68 32.92
CA LYS A 395 2.32 9.13 33.13
C LYS A 395 3.70 9.85 33.13
N PHE A 396 4.81 9.10 33.07
CA PHE A 396 6.19 9.62 33.02
C PHE A 396 6.97 9.17 31.76
N PRO A 397 7.72 10.08 31.10
CA PRO A 397 7.70 11.54 31.28
C PRO A 397 6.35 12.14 30.87
N ARG A 398 6.09 13.42 31.19
CA ARG A 398 4.84 14.07 30.77
C ARG A 398 4.78 14.12 29.24
N LYS A 399 3.69 13.61 28.65
CA LYS A 399 3.41 13.77 27.22
C LYS A 399 3.21 15.25 26.90
N VAL A 400 4.02 15.78 26.00
CA VAL A 400 3.80 17.11 25.41
C VAL A 400 2.66 16.97 24.42
N VAL A 401 1.62 17.81 24.54
CA VAL A 401 0.58 17.90 23.51
C VAL A 401 1.25 18.41 22.23
N LYS A 402 1.37 17.54 21.21
CA LYS A 402 1.91 17.92 19.91
C LYS A 402 0.99 18.96 19.28
N ALA A 403 1.57 20.05 18.75
CA ALA A 403 0.83 20.97 17.88
C ALA A 403 0.29 20.20 16.66
N LYS A 404 -0.90 20.55 16.16
CA LYS A 404 -1.48 19.91 14.98
C LYS A 404 -0.51 20.06 13.80
N ALA A 405 -0.14 18.94 13.17
CA ALA A 405 0.72 18.96 11.99
C ALA A 405 0.07 19.81 10.88
N ARG A 406 0.87 20.64 10.20
CA ARG A 406 0.34 21.52 9.15
C ARG A 406 -0.13 20.68 7.96
N GLU A 407 -1.31 20.98 7.43
CA GLU A 407 -1.89 20.22 6.31
C GLU A 407 -1.58 20.93 4.99
N GLU A 408 -0.98 20.21 4.03
CA GLU A 408 -0.61 20.75 2.72
C GLU A 408 -1.20 19.87 1.61
N THR A 409 -1.57 20.47 0.49
CA THR A 409 -1.90 19.73 -0.73
C THR A 409 -0.82 19.98 -1.78
N VAL A 410 -0.33 18.92 -2.41
CA VAL A 410 0.75 18.96 -3.40
C VAL A 410 0.27 18.31 -4.69
N ASP A 411 0.27 19.03 -5.81
CA ASP A 411 0.12 18.41 -7.14
C ASP A 411 1.46 17.84 -7.57
N VAL A 412 1.51 16.53 -7.82
CA VAL A 412 2.66 15.80 -8.37
C VAL A 412 2.38 15.47 -9.83
N PHE A 413 3.35 15.70 -10.71
CA PHE A 413 3.22 15.52 -12.15
C PHE A 413 4.21 14.47 -12.64
N ILE A 414 3.70 13.27 -12.94
CA ILE A 414 4.45 12.18 -13.54
C ILE A 414 4.46 12.40 -15.06
N VAL A 415 5.55 12.96 -15.56
CA VAL A 415 5.74 13.38 -16.95
C VAL A 415 6.30 12.21 -17.75
N ILE A 416 5.57 11.71 -18.74
CA ILE A 416 5.95 10.56 -19.57
C ILE A 416 6.21 11.02 -20.99
N ASN A 417 7.41 10.74 -21.50
CA ASN A 417 7.72 10.90 -22.92
C ASN A 417 7.09 9.75 -23.71
N LYS A 418 6.17 10.04 -24.64
CA LYS A 418 5.52 9.01 -25.45
C LYS A 418 6.48 8.20 -26.33
N GLN A 419 7.55 8.83 -26.82
CA GLN A 419 8.50 8.21 -27.76
C GLN A 419 9.51 7.30 -27.05
N THR A 420 10.03 7.71 -25.88
CA THR A 420 11.05 6.94 -25.14
C THR A 420 10.51 6.13 -23.98
N GLN A 421 9.27 6.38 -23.53
CA GLN A 421 8.66 5.85 -22.30
C GLN A 421 9.41 6.22 -21.00
N GLU A 422 10.38 7.13 -21.07
CA GLU A 422 11.07 7.66 -19.91
C GLU A 422 10.21 8.68 -19.16
N THR A 423 10.49 8.88 -17.87
CA THR A 423 9.89 9.90 -17.03
C THR A 423 10.91 10.95 -16.55
N LEU A 424 10.44 12.18 -16.38
CA LEU A 424 11.26 13.29 -15.89
C LEU A 424 11.35 13.29 -14.35
N LEU A 425 12.57 13.37 -13.83
CA LEU A 425 12.86 13.64 -12.43
C LEU A 425 13.62 14.97 -12.27
N VAL A 426 13.41 15.61 -11.12
CA VAL A 426 14.03 16.87 -10.69
C VAL A 426 14.67 16.64 -9.33
N GLN A 427 15.86 17.19 -9.09
CA GLN A 427 16.51 17.10 -7.78
C GLN A 427 16.02 18.22 -6.85
N ARG A 428 15.76 17.87 -5.59
CA ARG A 428 15.41 18.82 -4.53
C ARG A 428 16.65 19.62 -4.08
N PRO A 429 16.48 20.85 -3.53
CA PRO A 429 17.58 21.64 -3.01
C PRO A 429 18.43 20.90 -1.96
N GLU A 430 19.67 21.34 -1.74
CA GLU A 430 20.60 20.70 -0.79
C GLU A 430 20.22 20.89 0.70
N THR A 431 19.20 21.70 0.98
CA THR A 431 18.66 22.03 2.29
C THR A 431 17.14 21.94 2.31
N GLY A 432 16.54 21.78 3.50
CA GLY A 432 15.09 21.66 3.69
C GLY A 432 14.53 20.24 3.57
N LEU A 433 13.21 20.14 3.42
CA LEU A 433 12.49 18.87 3.41
C LEU A 433 12.90 17.99 2.21
N LEU A 434 13.30 16.75 2.50
CA LEU A 434 13.78 15.75 1.52
C LEU A 434 14.97 16.25 0.67
N ALA A 435 15.89 17.01 1.29
CA ALA A 435 17.05 17.59 0.63
C ALA A 435 17.85 16.61 -0.24
N SER A 436 18.32 17.08 -1.40
CA SER A 436 19.11 16.36 -2.41
C SER A 436 18.47 15.10 -3.03
N LEU A 437 17.28 14.67 -2.62
CA LEU A 437 16.58 13.55 -3.25
C LEU A 437 15.97 13.93 -4.60
N TRP A 438 15.71 12.92 -5.41
CA TRP A 438 15.00 13.05 -6.68
C TRP A 438 13.48 12.95 -6.46
N GLU A 439 12.73 13.73 -7.24
CA GLU A 439 11.26 13.72 -7.25
C GLU A 439 10.71 13.94 -8.66
N SER A 440 9.48 13.48 -8.92
CA SER A 440 8.71 13.99 -10.04
C SER A 440 8.37 15.47 -9.80
N PRO A 441 8.29 16.31 -10.85
CA PRO A 441 7.83 17.69 -10.77
C PRO A 441 6.62 17.87 -9.84
N SER A 442 6.73 18.74 -8.82
CA SER A 442 5.70 18.91 -7.80
C SER A 442 5.49 20.36 -7.36
N ILE A 443 4.23 20.74 -7.11
CA ILE A 443 3.79 22.09 -6.74
C ILE A 443 2.94 22.02 -5.47
N VAL A 444 3.31 22.75 -4.41
CA VAL A 444 2.45 22.93 -3.24
C VAL A 444 1.35 23.92 -3.59
N ARG A 445 0.08 23.59 -3.31
CA ARG A 445 -1.03 24.53 -3.47
C ARG A 445 -0.95 25.61 -2.40
N GLU A 446 -1.07 26.88 -2.81
CA GLU A 446 -1.38 27.96 -1.87
C GLU A 446 -2.71 27.63 -1.19
N GLN A 447 -2.73 27.61 0.15
CA GLN A 447 -3.98 27.61 0.89
C GLN A 447 -4.67 28.94 0.61
N VAL A 448 -5.88 28.89 0.06
CA VAL A 448 -6.84 29.98 0.28
C VAL A 448 -7.11 29.94 1.78
N LYS A 449 -7.04 31.09 2.45
CA LYS A 449 -7.58 31.17 3.81
C LYS A 449 -9.08 31.13 3.68
N ASP A 450 -9.71 30.17 4.32
CA ASP A 450 -11.16 30.11 4.49
C ASP A 450 -11.57 31.14 5.56
N ASP A 451 -11.29 32.43 5.30
CA ASP A 451 -11.70 33.59 6.11
C ASP A 451 -13.03 34.20 5.56
N ASP A 452 -13.68 33.52 4.59
CA ASP A 452 -14.93 33.94 3.90
C ASP A 452 -16.11 32.98 4.19
N GLU A 453 -16.35 32.61 5.46
CA GLU A 453 -17.66 32.10 5.92
C GLU A 453 -18.42 33.23 6.64
N GLU A 454 -19.68 33.45 6.22
CA GLU A 454 -20.67 34.37 6.78
C GLU A 454 -20.36 35.88 6.69
N ASP A 455 -20.93 36.54 5.68
CA ASP A 455 -21.90 37.64 5.88
C ASP A 455 -22.71 37.86 4.58
N ASP A 456 -24.04 37.74 4.68
CA ASP A 456 -25.00 38.08 3.62
C ASP A 456 -25.33 39.59 3.63
N GLU A 457 -26.04 40.06 2.59
CA GLU A 457 -26.64 41.40 2.46
C GLU A 457 -25.67 42.59 2.23
N ASP A 458 -25.45 42.96 0.96
CA ASP A 458 -25.95 44.26 0.44
C ASP A 458 -25.73 44.39 -1.09
N GLU A 459 -26.57 45.20 -1.74
CA GLU A 459 -26.56 45.46 -3.19
C GLU A 459 -25.52 46.53 -3.63
N ASP A 460 -25.33 46.63 -4.94
CA ASP A 460 -24.76 47.74 -5.72
C ASP A 460 -23.24 47.91 -5.99
N GLU A 461 -23.00 48.02 -7.31
CA GLU A 461 -21.97 48.78 -8.05
C GLU A 461 -20.45 48.55 -7.85
N ASP A 462 -19.90 47.85 -8.86
CA ASP A 462 -18.66 48.19 -9.57
C ASP A 462 -17.38 48.46 -8.77
N LYS A 463 -16.75 47.37 -8.30
CA LYS A 463 -15.30 47.33 -8.02
C LYS A 463 -14.61 46.15 -8.70
N ASP A 464 -14.32 46.35 -9.99
CA ASP A 464 -13.52 45.48 -10.84
C ASP A 464 -12.03 45.44 -10.41
N ASN A 465 -11.73 44.77 -9.29
CA ASN A 465 -10.36 44.64 -8.79
C ASN A 465 -10.07 43.26 -8.15
N LYS A 466 -9.64 42.33 -9.01
CA LYS A 466 -8.83 41.14 -8.68
C LYS A 466 -9.47 40.04 -7.79
N LYS A 467 -10.58 39.44 -8.24
CA LYS A 467 -10.72 37.98 -8.06
C LYS A 467 -9.63 37.28 -8.88
N ARG A 468 -8.55 36.81 -8.23
CA ARG A 468 -7.44 36.08 -8.87
C ARG A 468 -7.99 34.82 -9.56
N LYS A 469 -8.14 34.86 -10.89
CA LYS A 469 -8.59 33.72 -11.69
C LYS A 469 -7.68 32.51 -11.42
N ARG A 470 -8.24 31.44 -10.85
CA ARG A 470 -7.49 30.25 -10.42
C ARG A 470 -6.85 29.58 -11.64
N LYS A 471 -5.51 29.55 -11.69
CA LYS A 471 -4.76 28.96 -12.80
C LYS A 471 -5.19 27.51 -13.08
N THR A 472 -5.30 27.12 -14.33
CA THR A 472 -5.58 25.73 -14.73
C THR A 472 -4.40 24.81 -14.37
N LYS A 473 -4.61 23.48 -14.32
CA LYS A 473 -3.51 22.53 -14.07
C LYS A 473 -2.38 22.64 -15.10
N GLU A 474 -2.74 22.95 -16.35
CA GLU A 474 -1.80 23.15 -17.45
C GLU A 474 -0.99 24.44 -17.30
N GLU A 475 -1.64 25.55 -16.94
CA GLU A 475 -0.96 26.81 -16.60
C GLU A 475 -0.04 26.66 -15.38
N GLN A 476 -0.44 25.89 -14.37
CA GLN A 476 0.37 25.59 -13.19
C GLN A 476 1.61 24.77 -13.55
N PHE A 477 1.44 23.65 -14.26
CA PHE A 477 2.53 22.79 -14.70
C PHE A 477 3.50 23.54 -15.64
N THR A 478 2.98 24.25 -16.64
CA THR A 478 3.78 25.07 -17.57
C THR A 478 4.55 26.15 -16.84
N SER A 479 3.92 26.84 -15.88
CA SER A 479 4.58 27.85 -15.03
C SER A 479 5.69 27.26 -14.16
N TYR A 480 5.56 26.01 -13.72
CA TYR A 480 6.58 25.32 -12.92
C TYR A 480 7.74 24.80 -13.77
N ILE A 481 7.45 24.17 -14.91
CA ILE A 481 8.49 23.70 -15.84
C ILE A 481 9.32 24.89 -16.37
N SER A 482 8.66 26.00 -16.70
CA SER A 482 9.30 27.26 -17.07
C SER A 482 10.24 27.81 -15.98
N SER A 483 9.93 27.57 -14.69
CA SER A 483 10.76 28.03 -13.55
C SER A 483 11.93 27.10 -13.22
N ILE A 484 11.88 25.84 -13.67
CA ILE A 484 13.05 24.93 -13.64
C ILE A 484 14.02 25.32 -14.76
N GLN A 485 13.53 25.41 -16.00
CA GLN A 485 14.32 25.76 -17.17
C GLN A 485 13.41 26.28 -18.29
N ARG A 486 13.59 27.54 -18.67
CA ARG A 486 12.72 28.24 -19.65
C ARG A 486 12.59 27.53 -21.01
N GLU A 487 13.68 26.86 -21.43
CA GLU A 487 13.78 26.11 -22.69
C GLU A 487 12.97 24.78 -22.68
N PHE A 488 12.50 24.28 -21.52
CA PHE A 488 11.77 23.01 -21.48
C PHE A 488 10.43 23.07 -22.24
N ASN A 489 9.80 24.25 -22.32
CA ASN A 489 8.61 24.45 -23.15
C ASN A 489 8.89 24.26 -24.66
N ASP A 490 10.15 24.46 -25.08
CA ASP A 490 10.58 24.31 -26.47
C ASP A 490 11.02 22.85 -26.78
N LEU A 491 11.40 22.08 -25.75
CA LEU A 491 11.91 20.70 -25.85
C LEU A 491 10.82 19.62 -25.99
N PHE A 492 9.62 19.86 -25.47
CA PHE A 492 8.51 18.93 -25.57
C PHE A 492 7.15 19.62 -25.53
N LYS A 493 6.22 19.10 -26.34
CA LYS A 493 4.84 19.55 -26.38
C LYS A 493 4.02 18.76 -25.34
N ILE A 494 3.27 19.47 -24.51
CA ILE A 494 2.27 18.85 -23.63
C ILE A 494 1.08 18.43 -24.50
N GLU A 495 0.65 17.19 -24.35
CA GLU A 495 -0.51 16.64 -25.07
C GLU A 495 -1.73 16.48 -24.14
N SER A 496 -1.50 16.03 -22.91
CA SER A 496 -2.57 15.81 -21.93
C SER A 496 -2.06 15.84 -20.50
N ILE A 497 -2.89 16.36 -19.59
CA ILE A 497 -2.70 16.28 -18.13
C ILE A 497 -3.96 15.65 -17.52
N LYS A 498 -3.83 14.49 -16.88
CA LYS A 498 -4.94 13.77 -16.25
C LYS A 498 -4.66 13.52 -14.76
N SER A 499 -5.59 13.86 -13.89
CA SER A 499 -5.56 13.40 -12.48
C SER A 499 -5.77 11.88 -12.46
N ILE A 500 -4.88 11.15 -11.80
CA ILE A 500 -4.90 9.67 -11.79
C ILE A 500 -5.10 9.06 -10.40
N GLY A 501 -4.89 9.82 -9.32
CA GLY A 501 -5.17 9.38 -7.97
C GLY A 501 -4.71 10.39 -6.93
N THR A 502 -4.90 10.06 -5.65
CA THR A 502 -4.45 10.84 -4.51
C THR A 502 -3.87 9.89 -3.46
N THR A 503 -2.80 10.29 -2.77
CA THR A 503 -2.27 9.59 -1.59
C THR A 503 -1.94 10.59 -0.49
N VAL A 504 -1.95 10.17 0.77
CA VAL A 504 -1.52 11.00 1.90
C VAL A 504 -0.17 10.48 2.40
N HIS A 505 0.74 11.39 2.70
CA HIS A 505 2.00 11.08 3.37
C HIS A 505 2.19 11.98 4.59
N ILE A 506 2.59 11.40 5.71
CA ILE A 506 2.69 12.08 7.00
C ILE A 506 4.16 12.16 7.40
N PHE A 507 4.66 13.38 7.53
CA PHE A 507 5.90 13.71 8.23
C PHE A 507 5.58 14.10 9.68
N SER A 508 6.60 14.10 10.54
CA SER A 508 6.47 14.50 11.96
C SER A 508 5.80 15.87 12.22
N HIS A 509 5.84 16.76 11.23
CA HIS A 509 5.40 18.15 11.31
C HIS A 509 4.47 18.58 10.15
N ILE A 510 4.19 17.70 9.16
CA ILE A 510 3.40 18.02 7.96
C ILE A 510 2.57 16.80 7.53
N ARG A 511 1.28 17.01 7.26
CA ARG A 511 0.42 16.04 6.57
C ARG A 511 0.24 16.50 5.12
N GLN A 512 0.87 15.81 4.17
CA GLN A 512 0.80 16.16 2.74
C GLN A 512 -0.19 15.27 2.00
N THR A 513 -1.21 15.86 1.39
CA THR A 513 -2.13 15.22 0.44
C THR A 513 -1.58 15.40 -0.97
N LEU A 514 -1.12 14.33 -1.60
CA LEU A 514 -0.48 14.34 -2.91
C LEU A 514 -1.49 13.96 -3.98
N VAL A 515 -1.83 14.93 -4.84
CA VAL A 515 -2.68 14.71 -6.02
C VAL A 515 -1.78 14.32 -7.18
N VAL A 516 -1.89 13.08 -7.63
CA VAL A 516 -1.04 12.52 -8.67
C VAL A 516 -1.66 12.81 -10.05
N ASN A 517 -0.89 13.44 -10.92
CA ASN A 517 -1.26 13.81 -12.28
C ASN A 517 -0.33 13.12 -13.28
N LYS A 518 -0.87 12.40 -14.27
CA LYS A 518 -0.11 11.94 -15.44
C LYS A 518 -0.04 13.08 -16.45
N VAL A 519 1.16 13.39 -16.93
CA VAL A 519 1.40 14.33 -18.05
C VAL A 519 1.98 13.53 -19.22
N SER A 520 1.33 13.56 -20.38
CA SER A 520 1.87 12.95 -21.60
C SER A 520 2.54 14.03 -22.43
N VAL A 521 3.80 13.81 -22.85
CA VAL A 521 4.55 14.75 -23.68
C VAL A 521 5.15 14.09 -24.91
N GLU A 522 5.32 14.89 -25.96
CA GLU A 522 5.98 14.50 -27.21
C GLU A 522 7.21 15.37 -27.45
N SER A 523 8.35 14.75 -27.76
CA SER A 523 9.60 15.48 -28.06
C SER A 523 9.50 16.21 -29.40
N THR A 524 9.77 17.52 -29.38
CA THR A 524 9.71 18.42 -30.54
C THR A 524 10.97 18.39 -31.40
N THR A 525 12.06 17.78 -30.92
CA THR A 525 13.37 17.77 -31.60
C THR A 525 14.00 16.38 -31.67
N THR A 526 14.40 15.98 -32.87
CA THR A 526 15.07 14.71 -33.17
C THR A 526 16.55 14.72 -32.74
N THR A 527 16.82 14.83 -31.44
CA THR A 527 18.18 14.81 -30.88
C THR A 527 18.39 13.62 -29.95
N ARG A 528 19.26 12.71 -30.40
CA ARG A 528 19.75 11.54 -29.66
C ARG A 528 20.37 11.98 -28.32
N SER A 529 20.10 11.18 -27.29
CA SER A 529 20.93 10.94 -26.09
C SER A 529 22.03 11.99 -25.82
N ALA A 530 21.73 12.92 -24.92
CA ALA A 530 22.73 13.82 -24.35
C ALA A 530 22.53 13.93 -22.84
N THR A 531 23.00 12.91 -22.12
CA THR A 531 23.43 13.05 -20.72
C THR A 531 24.57 14.07 -20.65
N LYS A 532 24.20 15.36 -20.58
CA LYS A 532 25.11 16.48 -20.33
C LYS A 532 24.56 17.36 -19.24
N THR A 533 25.10 17.18 -18.03
CA THR A 533 25.02 18.15 -16.94
C THR A 533 25.65 19.48 -17.38
N THR A 534 24.83 20.41 -17.88
CA THR A 534 25.25 21.74 -18.33
C THR A 534 25.38 22.70 -17.15
N LYS A 535 26.52 22.69 -16.47
CA LYS A 535 26.90 23.75 -15.52
C LYS A 535 27.21 25.05 -16.29
N SER A 536 26.25 25.96 -16.38
CA SER A 536 26.48 27.34 -16.83
C SER A 536 25.52 28.36 -16.20
N SER A 537 26.08 29.50 -15.80
CA SER A 537 25.45 30.80 -15.47
C SER A 537 24.29 30.86 -14.47
N LYS A 538 24.63 31.11 -13.20
CA LYS A 538 24.08 32.09 -12.22
C LYS A 538 22.55 32.33 -12.01
N GLU A 539 21.65 31.62 -12.67
CA GLU A 539 20.26 31.46 -12.20
C GLU A 539 20.05 30.00 -11.76
N SER A 540 19.22 29.77 -10.74
CA SER A 540 19.14 28.48 -10.02
C SER A 540 18.39 27.40 -10.80
N LYS A 541 19.00 26.88 -11.87
CA LYS A 541 18.54 25.68 -12.59
C LYS A 541 18.65 24.46 -11.67
N LYS A 542 17.51 23.86 -11.31
CA LYS A 542 17.50 22.56 -10.61
C LYS A 542 18.07 21.48 -11.53
N ALA A 543 18.79 20.49 -10.98
CA ALA A 543 19.22 19.34 -11.75
C ALA A 543 18.01 18.51 -12.20
N THR A 544 18.03 18.02 -13.43
CA THR A 544 16.97 17.21 -14.04
C THR A 544 17.56 15.98 -14.73
N GLN A 545 16.79 14.90 -14.81
CA GLN A 545 17.15 13.72 -15.59
C GLN A 545 15.90 13.02 -16.15
N TRP A 546 16.06 12.40 -17.31
CA TRP A 546 15.12 11.41 -17.82
C TRP A 546 15.59 10.02 -17.40
N ILE A 547 14.66 9.20 -16.94
CA ILE A 547 14.93 7.84 -16.50
C ILE A 547 13.81 6.91 -16.97
N ASP A 548 14.19 5.71 -17.38
CA ASP A 548 13.30 4.59 -17.66
C ASP A 548 12.41 4.28 -16.45
N ILE A 549 11.09 4.21 -16.67
CA ILE A 549 10.13 4.12 -15.56
C ILE A 549 10.28 2.82 -14.74
N ASP A 550 10.73 1.73 -15.36
CA ASP A 550 10.96 0.45 -14.70
C ASP A 550 12.21 0.47 -13.79
N LYS A 551 13.04 1.52 -13.90
CA LYS A 551 14.25 1.77 -13.09
C LYS A 551 14.02 2.75 -11.94
N LEU A 552 12.83 3.36 -11.79
CA LEU A 552 12.58 4.28 -10.67
C LEU A 552 12.62 3.60 -9.30
N LYS A 553 12.35 2.30 -9.23
CA LYS A 553 12.47 1.50 -8.00
C LYS A 553 13.88 1.56 -7.38
N ASP A 554 14.90 1.74 -8.23
CA ASP A 554 16.32 1.77 -7.86
C ASP A 554 16.83 3.21 -7.66
N ALA A 555 16.02 4.24 -7.91
CA ALA A 555 16.40 5.65 -7.80
C ALA A 555 16.37 6.14 -6.34
N ALA A 556 17.19 7.16 -6.03
CA ALA A 556 17.21 7.83 -4.73
C ALA A 556 16.01 8.79 -4.54
N ILE A 557 14.82 8.20 -4.47
CA ILE A 557 13.52 8.86 -4.31
C ILE A 557 12.91 8.55 -2.93
N SER A 558 12.08 9.46 -2.42
CA SER A 558 11.40 9.28 -1.11
C SER A 558 10.29 8.22 -1.16
N ASN A 559 9.93 7.64 -0.02
CA ASN A 559 8.78 6.71 0.06
C ASN A 559 7.47 7.36 -0.39
N GLN A 560 7.29 8.65 -0.09
CA GLN A 560 6.22 9.48 -0.62
C GLN A 560 6.16 9.44 -2.16
N MET A 561 7.30 9.62 -2.82
CA MET A 561 7.38 9.58 -4.28
C MET A 561 7.17 8.17 -4.82
N LYS A 562 7.71 7.14 -4.15
CA LYS A 562 7.44 5.72 -4.46
C LYS A 562 5.93 5.43 -4.48
N ASN A 563 5.15 5.97 -3.53
CA ASN A 563 3.69 5.83 -3.51
C ASN A 563 3.00 6.55 -4.68
N CYS A 564 3.47 7.75 -5.07
CA CYS A 564 2.95 8.45 -6.25
C CYS A 564 3.22 7.68 -7.55
N ILE A 565 4.41 7.08 -7.68
CA ILE A 565 4.78 6.23 -8.83
C ILE A 565 3.97 4.94 -8.81
N PHE A 566 3.77 4.34 -7.63
CA PHE A 566 2.93 3.15 -7.46
C PHE A 566 1.50 3.38 -7.97
N ILE A 567 0.90 4.54 -7.65
CA ILE A 567 -0.41 4.95 -8.21
C ILE A 567 -0.38 5.01 -9.73
N TYR A 568 0.71 5.48 -10.34
CA TYR A 568 0.87 5.47 -11.81
C TYR A 568 1.05 4.05 -12.37
N THR A 569 1.85 3.19 -11.74
CA THR A 569 2.07 1.81 -12.21
C THR A 569 0.85 0.91 -11.99
N MET A 570 0.02 1.22 -10.98
CA MET A 570 -1.25 0.56 -10.69
C MET A 570 -2.43 1.10 -11.51
N LEU A 571 -2.21 2.06 -12.43
CA LEU A 571 -3.21 2.40 -13.44
C LEU A 571 -3.53 1.13 -14.25
N PRO A 572 -4.80 0.69 -14.32
CA PRO A 572 -5.15 -0.48 -15.11
C PRO A 572 -4.80 -0.27 -16.57
N LYS A 573 -3.79 -1.01 -17.06
CA LYS A 573 -3.52 -1.17 -18.50
C LYS A 573 -4.54 -2.09 -19.17
N VAL A 574 -5.23 -2.90 -18.36
CA VAL A 574 -6.17 -3.94 -18.80
C VAL A 574 -7.60 -3.41 -18.72
N ARG A 575 -8.20 -3.17 -19.89
CA ARG A 575 -9.64 -2.89 -20.04
C ARG A 575 -10.40 -4.22 -20.09
N TYR A 576 -11.61 -4.23 -19.56
CA TYR A 576 -12.53 -5.35 -19.68
C TYR A 576 -13.83 -4.88 -20.32
N LEU A 577 -14.29 -5.60 -21.34
CA LEU A 577 -15.58 -5.40 -21.96
C LEU A 577 -16.44 -6.66 -21.76
N HIS A 578 -17.70 -6.48 -21.38
CA HIS A 578 -18.73 -7.51 -21.47
C HIS A 578 -19.61 -7.17 -22.68
N LEU A 579 -19.69 -8.08 -23.64
CA LEU A 579 -20.38 -7.89 -24.90
C LEU A 579 -21.60 -8.79 -25.02
N ASP A 580 -22.57 -8.33 -25.80
CA ASP A 580 -23.71 -9.09 -26.28
C ASP A 580 -23.57 -9.28 -27.81
N VAL A 581 -23.12 -10.47 -28.23
CA VAL A 581 -22.73 -10.79 -29.61
C VAL A 581 -23.90 -11.43 -30.37
N PHE A 582 -24.09 -11.01 -31.62
CA PHE A 582 -25.23 -11.38 -32.48
C PHE A 582 -26.58 -10.82 -32.02
N SER A 583 -26.59 -9.61 -31.45
CA SER A 583 -27.83 -8.95 -30.97
C SER A 583 -28.05 -7.61 -31.66
N ASN A 584 -29.32 -7.26 -31.89
CA ASN A 584 -29.72 -5.92 -32.34
C ASN A 584 -29.94 -4.92 -31.18
N GLY A 585 -29.84 -5.37 -29.93
CA GLY A 585 -30.02 -4.56 -28.73
C GLY A 585 -29.26 -5.17 -27.54
N LEU A 586 -29.67 -4.84 -26.31
CA LEU A 586 -29.10 -5.45 -25.12
C LEU A 586 -29.95 -6.68 -24.71
N GLN A 587 -29.28 -7.73 -24.23
CA GLN A 587 -29.87 -8.98 -23.72
C GLN A 587 -30.44 -9.92 -24.81
N GLY A 588 -29.95 -9.82 -26.05
CA GLY A 588 -30.50 -10.58 -27.19
C GLY A 588 -29.64 -11.76 -27.66
N GLY A 589 -28.33 -11.75 -27.45
CA GLY A 589 -27.38 -12.65 -28.11
C GLY A 589 -26.58 -13.53 -27.15
N ASN A 590 -25.34 -13.83 -27.54
CA ASN A 590 -24.39 -14.63 -26.76
C ASN A 590 -23.42 -13.72 -25.99
N HIS A 591 -23.27 -13.97 -24.69
CA HIS A 591 -22.48 -13.14 -23.78
C HIS A 591 -20.98 -13.45 -23.91
N LEU A 592 -20.14 -12.42 -24.02
CA LEU A 592 -18.69 -12.57 -24.16
C LEU A 592 -17.93 -11.61 -23.25
N GLY A 593 -17.00 -12.13 -22.45
CA GLY A 593 -16.01 -11.33 -21.73
C GLY A 593 -14.75 -11.13 -22.57
N VAL A 594 -14.30 -9.90 -22.78
CA VAL A 594 -13.09 -9.58 -23.56
C VAL A 594 -12.11 -8.75 -22.71
N VAL A 595 -10.90 -9.26 -22.52
CA VAL A 595 -9.79 -8.62 -21.81
C VAL A 595 -8.81 -8.02 -22.83
N THR A 596 -8.55 -6.71 -22.75
CA THR A 596 -7.68 -6.01 -23.71
C THR A 596 -6.24 -5.87 -23.21
N ASP A 597 -5.27 -5.90 -24.13
CA ASP A 597 -3.82 -5.84 -23.85
C ASP A 597 -3.37 -6.83 -22.75
N ALA A 598 -3.87 -8.06 -22.85
CA ALA A 598 -3.50 -9.17 -21.97
C ALA A 598 -2.08 -9.71 -22.26
N THR A 599 -1.24 -8.96 -23.00
CA THR A 599 0.11 -9.35 -23.42
C THR A 599 1.04 -9.67 -22.23
N ALA A 600 0.80 -9.05 -21.08
CA ALA A 600 1.57 -9.25 -19.85
C ALA A 600 1.01 -10.35 -18.92
N TRP A 601 -0.12 -10.97 -19.26
CA TRP A 601 -0.74 -12.01 -18.42
C TRP A 601 -0.14 -13.38 -18.69
N THR A 602 0.01 -14.18 -17.64
CA THR A 602 0.37 -15.59 -17.73
C THR A 602 -0.82 -16.47 -18.09
N ASP A 603 -0.56 -17.69 -18.57
CA ASP A 603 -1.59 -18.71 -18.82
C ASP A 603 -2.50 -18.92 -17.59
N ASP A 604 -1.89 -19.06 -16.40
CA ASP A 604 -2.63 -19.23 -15.15
C ASP A 604 -3.51 -18.03 -14.78
N GLN A 605 -3.11 -16.80 -15.12
CA GLN A 605 -3.96 -15.61 -14.92
C GLN A 605 -5.18 -15.63 -15.85
N MET A 606 -4.99 -15.98 -17.13
CA MET A 606 -6.07 -16.11 -18.10
C MET A 606 -7.05 -17.23 -17.70
N ILE A 607 -6.52 -18.39 -17.30
CA ILE A 607 -7.30 -19.56 -16.84
C ILE A 607 -8.07 -19.23 -15.56
N ARG A 608 -7.44 -18.59 -14.56
CA ARG A 608 -8.12 -18.17 -13.32
C ARG A 608 -9.25 -17.17 -13.61
N PHE A 609 -9.03 -16.21 -14.50
CA PHE A 609 -10.04 -15.21 -14.83
C PHE A 609 -11.22 -15.79 -15.61
N ALA A 610 -10.97 -16.62 -16.64
CA ALA A 610 -12.05 -17.28 -17.39
C ALA A 610 -12.91 -18.21 -16.53
N LYS A 611 -12.32 -18.87 -15.53
CA LYS A 611 -13.06 -19.64 -14.51
C LYS A 611 -13.91 -18.74 -13.61
N TRP A 612 -13.40 -17.56 -13.25
CA TRP A 612 -14.08 -16.63 -12.35
C TRP A 612 -15.24 -15.89 -13.03
N THR A 613 -15.09 -15.50 -14.30
CA THR A 613 -16.18 -14.87 -15.08
C THR A 613 -17.33 -15.85 -15.33
N ASN A 614 -17.04 -17.15 -15.45
CA ASN A 614 -18.02 -18.22 -15.70
C ASN A 614 -18.94 -17.93 -16.91
N LEU A 615 -18.38 -17.26 -17.93
CA LEU A 615 -19.04 -17.00 -19.22
C LEU A 615 -18.72 -18.12 -20.21
N VAL A 616 -19.64 -18.39 -21.14
CA VAL A 616 -19.53 -19.46 -22.16
C VAL A 616 -18.14 -19.45 -22.82
N GLU A 617 -17.64 -18.26 -23.14
CA GLU A 617 -16.23 -18.01 -23.38
C GLU A 617 -15.77 -16.67 -22.76
N THR A 618 -14.48 -16.60 -22.43
CA THR A 618 -13.75 -15.37 -22.15
C THR A 618 -12.54 -15.29 -23.07
N THR A 619 -12.30 -14.13 -23.69
CA THR A 619 -11.20 -13.91 -24.62
C THR A 619 -10.20 -12.89 -24.13
N PHE A 620 -8.96 -13.06 -24.60
CA PHE A 620 -7.83 -12.23 -24.27
C PHE A 620 -7.22 -11.73 -25.58
N LEU A 621 -7.19 -10.40 -25.76
CA LEU A 621 -6.52 -9.76 -26.90
C LEU A 621 -5.04 -9.59 -26.61
N LEU A 622 -4.20 -10.04 -27.54
CA LEU A 622 -2.74 -9.95 -27.50
C LEU A 622 -2.19 -9.39 -28.81
N LYS A 623 -0.93 -9.00 -28.79
CA LYS A 623 -0.18 -8.65 -30.01
C LYS A 623 -0.09 -9.86 -30.96
N PRO A 624 -0.24 -9.66 -32.29
CA PRO A 624 -0.06 -10.72 -33.27
C PRO A 624 1.38 -11.24 -33.27
N THR A 625 1.55 -12.54 -33.51
CA THR A 625 2.85 -13.18 -33.76
C THR A 625 3.09 -13.43 -35.24
N GLN A 626 2.02 -13.53 -36.03
CA GLN A 626 2.07 -13.69 -37.49
C GLN A 626 2.06 -12.32 -38.20
N PRO A 627 2.96 -12.04 -39.16
CA PRO A 627 3.03 -10.73 -39.84
C PRO A 627 1.79 -10.32 -40.64
N ASN A 628 0.94 -11.28 -41.01
CA ASN A 628 -0.31 -11.06 -41.73
C ASN A 628 -1.55 -10.99 -40.82
N ALA A 629 -1.38 -11.03 -39.49
CA ALA A 629 -2.47 -10.88 -38.53
C ALA A 629 -2.52 -9.43 -37.99
N SER A 630 -3.73 -8.90 -37.86
CA SER A 630 -4.00 -7.59 -37.28
C SER A 630 -3.93 -7.64 -35.74
N TYR A 631 -4.43 -8.71 -35.13
CA TYR A 631 -4.38 -8.96 -33.69
C TYR A 631 -4.37 -10.46 -33.40
N LYS A 632 -4.03 -10.85 -32.17
CA LYS A 632 -4.16 -12.21 -31.66
C LYS A 632 -5.26 -12.30 -30.62
N VAL A 633 -6.00 -13.41 -30.62
CA VAL A 633 -6.95 -13.76 -29.57
C VAL A 633 -6.65 -15.15 -29.02
N ARG A 634 -6.83 -15.31 -27.71
CA ARG A 634 -6.96 -16.60 -27.03
C ARG A 634 -8.35 -16.71 -26.42
N ILE A 635 -8.92 -17.90 -26.42
CA ILE A 635 -10.35 -18.15 -26.11
C ILE A 635 -10.42 -19.27 -25.08
N PHE A 636 -11.03 -19.03 -23.93
CA PHE A 636 -11.13 -19.98 -22.81
C PHE A 636 -12.59 -20.21 -22.39
N THR A 637 -12.94 -21.44 -22.04
CA THR A 637 -14.26 -21.83 -21.50
C THR A 637 -14.32 -21.69 -19.96
N PRO A 638 -15.49 -21.83 -19.30
CA PRO A 638 -15.62 -21.77 -17.83
C PRO A 638 -14.74 -22.76 -17.08
N GLU A 639 -14.41 -23.91 -17.67
CA GLU A 639 -13.51 -24.90 -17.05
C GLU A 639 -12.04 -24.47 -17.10
N GLY A 640 -11.75 -23.31 -17.71
CA GLY A 640 -10.41 -22.79 -17.98
C GLY A 640 -9.69 -23.54 -19.10
N LYS A 641 -10.42 -24.18 -20.02
CA LYS A 641 -9.86 -24.88 -21.17
C LYS A 641 -9.72 -23.91 -22.34
N GLU A 642 -8.51 -23.76 -22.87
CA GLU A 642 -8.29 -23.03 -24.11
C GLU A 642 -8.88 -23.80 -25.30
N ILE A 643 -9.61 -23.10 -26.17
CA ILE A 643 -10.14 -23.63 -27.43
C ILE A 643 -9.51 -22.90 -28.62
N PRO A 644 -9.17 -23.61 -29.71
CA PRO A 644 -8.40 -23.01 -30.81
C PRO A 644 -9.21 -21.95 -31.59
N PHE A 645 -10.53 -22.06 -31.58
CA PHE A 645 -11.43 -21.22 -32.37
C PHE A 645 -12.88 -21.38 -31.90
N ALA A 646 -13.62 -20.27 -31.89
CA ALA A 646 -15.07 -20.22 -31.76
C ALA A 646 -15.62 -18.99 -32.51
N GLY A 647 -16.87 -19.08 -33.00
CA GLY A 647 -17.47 -18.08 -33.87
C GLY A 647 -17.77 -16.75 -33.17
N HIS A 648 -18.72 -16.75 -32.24
CA HIS A 648 -19.11 -15.53 -31.52
C HIS A 648 -17.94 -14.89 -30.73
N PRO A 649 -17.01 -15.66 -30.10
CA PRO A 649 -15.85 -15.07 -29.44
C PRO A 649 -14.91 -14.35 -30.40
N SER A 650 -14.77 -14.84 -31.64
CA SER A 650 -14.00 -14.15 -32.69
C SER A 650 -14.67 -12.84 -33.13
N ILE A 651 -15.99 -12.84 -33.34
CA ILE A 651 -16.74 -11.65 -33.74
C ILE A 651 -16.70 -10.57 -32.65
N GLY A 652 -16.94 -10.92 -31.39
CA GLY A 652 -16.86 -9.96 -30.28
C GLY A 652 -15.45 -9.43 -30.05
N SER A 653 -14.43 -10.30 -30.15
CA SER A 653 -13.02 -9.88 -30.02
C SER A 653 -12.57 -8.97 -31.17
N ALA A 654 -13.02 -9.24 -32.40
CA ALA A 654 -12.81 -8.39 -33.56
C ALA A 654 -13.45 -7.01 -33.39
N PHE A 655 -14.69 -6.99 -32.89
CA PHE A 655 -15.40 -5.76 -32.55
C PHE A 655 -14.65 -4.96 -31.48
N THR A 656 -14.19 -5.60 -30.39
CA THR A 656 -13.37 -4.91 -29.37
C THR A 656 -12.07 -4.36 -29.94
N ALA A 657 -11.35 -5.12 -30.78
CA ALA A 657 -10.08 -4.67 -31.36
C ALA A 657 -10.25 -3.40 -32.22
N LEU A 658 -11.36 -3.28 -32.94
CA LEU A 658 -11.73 -2.06 -33.67
C LEU A 658 -12.18 -0.93 -32.73
N TYR A 659 -13.05 -1.24 -31.77
CA TYR A 659 -13.64 -0.27 -30.84
C TYR A 659 -12.61 0.44 -29.94
N ILE A 660 -11.49 -0.21 -29.66
CA ILE A 660 -10.38 0.38 -28.88
C ILE A 660 -9.26 0.99 -29.74
N ASP A 661 -9.48 1.13 -31.06
CA ASP A 661 -8.50 1.59 -32.05
C ASP A 661 -7.19 0.77 -32.08
N ALA A 662 -7.20 -0.49 -31.64
CA ALA A 662 -6.02 -1.35 -31.63
C ALA A 662 -5.65 -1.88 -33.02
N VAL A 663 -6.61 -1.93 -33.95
CA VAL A 663 -6.39 -2.34 -35.35
C VAL A 663 -7.11 -1.41 -36.31
N GLN A 664 -6.49 -1.15 -37.46
CA GLN A 664 -7.13 -0.48 -38.59
C GLN A 664 -7.55 -1.51 -39.63
N ALA A 665 -8.78 -1.39 -40.12
CA ALA A 665 -9.31 -2.29 -41.13
C ALA A 665 -8.80 -1.92 -42.52
N ILE A 666 -8.38 -2.93 -43.29
CA ILE A 666 -7.81 -2.75 -44.63
C ILE A 666 -8.96 -2.77 -45.65
N SER A 667 -9.00 -1.79 -46.55
CA SER A 667 -9.98 -1.79 -47.64
C SER A 667 -9.70 -2.94 -48.61
N SER A 668 -10.71 -3.79 -48.80
CA SER A 668 -10.74 -4.83 -49.83
C SER A 668 -11.56 -4.41 -51.06
N SER A 669 -12.45 -3.43 -50.90
CA SER A 669 -13.17 -2.71 -51.95
C SER A 669 -13.73 -1.39 -51.38
N GLU A 670 -14.36 -0.55 -52.21
CA GLU A 670 -14.97 0.73 -51.78
C GLU A 670 -16.04 0.60 -50.68
N GLN A 671 -16.59 -0.59 -50.43
CA GLN A 671 -17.67 -0.82 -49.47
C GLN A 671 -17.37 -1.92 -48.44
N GLN A 672 -16.17 -2.51 -48.45
CA GLN A 672 -15.84 -3.67 -47.61
C GLN A 672 -14.43 -3.56 -47.04
N LEU A 673 -14.35 -3.63 -45.71
CA LEU A 673 -13.09 -3.67 -44.97
C LEU A 673 -12.84 -5.08 -44.42
N THR A 674 -11.57 -5.43 -44.20
CA THR A 674 -11.16 -6.71 -43.64
C THR A 674 -10.06 -6.52 -42.59
N ILE A 675 -10.14 -7.28 -41.49
CA ILE A 675 -9.05 -7.49 -40.52
C ILE A 675 -8.73 -8.98 -40.40
N TYR A 676 -7.55 -9.31 -39.88
CA TYR A 676 -7.07 -10.69 -39.78
C TYR A 676 -6.84 -11.06 -38.31
N GLN A 677 -7.55 -12.07 -37.83
CA GLN A 677 -7.43 -12.59 -36.46
C GLN A 677 -6.47 -13.77 -36.42
N GLU A 678 -5.41 -13.70 -35.62
CA GLU A 678 -4.65 -14.88 -35.20
C GLU A 678 -5.35 -15.56 -34.01
N CYS A 679 -5.63 -16.85 -34.13
CA CYS A 679 -6.08 -17.71 -33.03
C CYS A 679 -5.45 -19.11 -33.14
N GLY A 680 -5.83 -20.05 -32.27
CA GLY A 680 -5.30 -21.42 -32.28
C GLY A 680 -5.64 -22.22 -33.55
N ALA A 681 -6.60 -21.77 -34.38
CA ALA A 681 -6.88 -22.34 -35.70
C ALA A 681 -6.08 -21.69 -36.85
N GLY A 682 -5.22 -20.70 -36.57
CA GLY A 682 -4.43 -19.96 -37.56
C GLY A 682 -4.89 -18.51 -37.72
N VAL A 683 -4.58 -17.92 -38.87
CA VAL A 683 -4.95 -16.54 -39.21
C VAL A 683 -6.22 -16.53 -40.07
N LEU A 684 -7.30 -15.93 -39.58
CA LEU A 684 -8.64 -15.97 -40.17
C LEU A 684 -9.12 -14.56 -40.54
N PRO A 685 -9.76 -14.37 -41.71
CA PRO A 685 -10.30 -13.07 -42.10
C PRO A 685 -11.64 -12.78 -41.39
N ILE A 686 -11.77 -11.55 -40.90
CA ILE A 686 -13.03 -10.96 -40.44
C ILE A 686 -13.42 -9.85 -41.44
N ARG A 687 -14.56 -10.03 -42.10
CA ARG A 687 -15.17 -9.06 -43.02
C ARG A 687 -16.01 -8.06 -42.22
N ILE A 688 -15.94 -6.78 -42.58
CA ILE A 688 -16.70 -5.70 -41.97
C ILE A 688 -17.56 -5.05 -43.06
N THR A 689 -18.88 -5.09 -42.87
CA THR A 689 -19.88 -4.51 -43.77
C THR A 689 -20.80 -3.62 -42.96
N GLY A 690 -20.56 -2.31 -42.97
CA GLY A 690 -21.25 -1.37 -42.07
C GLY A 690 -20.94 -1.64 -40.61
N ASP A 691 -21.97 -1.92 -39.79
CA ASP A 691 -21.85 -2.30 -38.38
C ASP A 691 -21.87 -3.82 -38.13
N ILE A 692 -21.84 -4.62 -39.20
CA ILE A 692 -21.85 -6.08 -39.14
C ILE A 692 -20.42 -6.60 -39.34
N LEU A 693 -19.96 -7.41 -38.38
CA LEU A 693 -18.74 -8.18 -38.50
C LEU A 693 -19.08 -9.63 -38.84
N MET A 694 -18.34 -10.22 -39.78
CA MET A 694 -18.57 -11.58 -40.26
C MET A 694 -17.28 -12.38 -40.39
N LEU A 695 -17.40 -13.67 -40.15
CA LEU A 695 -16.33 -14.66 -40.13
C LEU A 695 -16.65 -15.75 -41.14
N GLN A 696 -15.64 -16.21 -41.87
CA GLN A 696 -15.84 -17.27 -42.86
C GLN A 696 -16.08 -18.61 -42.16
N SER A 697 -17.20 -19.27 -42.45
CA SER A 697 -17.47 -20.64 -42.02
C SER A 697 -16.46 -21.60 -42.66
N PRO A 698 -16.02 -22.67 -41.95
CA PRO A 698 -15.26 -23.75 -42.56
C PRO A 698 -15.97 -24.34 -43.79
N LYS A 699 -15.20 -24.85 -44.76
CA LYS A 699 -15.77 -25.57 -45.91
C LYS A 699 -16.63 -26.73 -45.40
N ALA A 700 -17.85 -26.80 -45.92
CA ALA A 700 -18.85 -27.76 -45.48
C ALA A 700 -19.14 -28.83 -46.55
N ARG A 701 -19.57 -30.01 -46.09
CA ARG A 701 -19.89 -31.17 -46.91
C ARG A 701 -21.07 -31.93 -46.34
N VAL A 702 -22.09 -32.17 -47.15
CA VAL A 702 -23.20 -33.08 -46.80
C VAL A 702 -22.67 -34.51 -46.83
N ILE A 703 -22.87 -35.27 -45.74
CA ILE A 703 -22.42 -36.66 -45.61
C ILE A 703 -23.57 -37.65 -45.83
N LYS A 704 -24.76 -37.35 -45.29
CA LYS A 704 -25.98 -38.15 -45.47
C LYS A 704 -27.21 -37.24 -45.56
N THR A 705 -28.26 -37.70 -46.21
CA THR A 705 -29.57 -37.03 -46.29
C THR A 705 -30.72 -38.04 -46.11
N GLY A 706 -31.88 -37.55 -45.66
CA GLY A 706 -33.09 -38.33 -45.42
C GLY A 706 -33.34 -38.62 -43.93
N VAL A 707 -34.61 -38.80 -43.57
CA VAL A 707 -35.02 -39.16 -42.19
C VAL A 707 -34.44 -40.52 -41.77
N ASP A 708 -34.37 -41.47 -42.71
CA ASP A 708 -33.85 -42.83 -42.48
C ASP A 708 -32.30 -42.90 -42.44
N ALA A 709 -31.60 -41.77 -42.57
CA ALA A 709 -30.13 -41.72 -42.56
C ALA A 709 -29.49 -42.13 -41.21
N ASN A 710 -30.29 -42.10 -40.13
CA ASN A 710 -29.97 -42.66 -38.81
C ASN A 710 -31.29 -43.04 -38.09
N PRO A 711 -31.41 -44.24 -37.48
CA PRO A 711 -32.65 -44.67 -36.83
C PRO A 711 -33.07 -43.83 -35.61
N LEU A 712 -32.15 -43.09 -34.99
CA LEU A 712 -32.41 -42.18 -33.87
C LEU A 712 -32.87 -40.79 -34.31
N LEU A 713 -32.84 -40.48 -35.62
CA LEU A 713 -33.17 -39.16 -36.15
C LEU A 713 -34.67 -38.87 -36.09
N ALA A 714 -35.53 -39.84 -36.44
CA ALA A 714 -36.98 -39.68 -36.34
C ALA A 714 -37.47 -39.48 -34.89
N PRO A 715 -37.00 -40.24 -33.88
CA PRO A 715 -37.25 -39.91 -32.46
C PRO A 715 -36.77 -38.52 -32.05
N ALA A 716 -35.57 -38.11 -32.47
CA ALA A 716 -35.01 -36.80 -32.14
C ALA A 716 -35.74 -35.60 -32.79
N LEU A 717 -36.49 -35.84 -33.88
CA LEU A 717 -37.32 -34.86 -34.59
C LEU A 717 -38.82 -35.03 -34.29
N LEU A 718 -39.21 -35.81 -33.27
CA LEU A 718 -40.61 -36.04 -32.95
C LEU A 718 -41.31 -34.73 -32.56
N GLY A 719 -42.50 -34.50 -33.12
CA GLY A 719 -43.32 -33.32 -32.82
C GLY A 719 -43.12 -32.12 -33.78
N ILE A 720 -42.29 -32.24 -34.81
CA ILE A 720 -42.21 -31.28 -35.93
C ILE A 720 -42.48 -31.98 -37.27
N GLU A 721 -43.15 -31.26 -38.17
CA GLU A 721 -43.36 -31.69 -39.54
C GLU A 721 -42.17 -31.25 -40.41
N MET A 722 -41.68 -32.14 -41.27
CA MET A 722 -40.50 -31.87 -42.11
C MET A 722 -40.82 -30.86 -43.22
N GLY A 723 -39.88 -29.95 -43.46
CA GLY A 723 -39.93 -28.96 -44.53
C GLY A 723 -39.56 -29.52 -45.90
N ARG A 724 -39.12 -28.63 -46.79
CA ARG A 724 -38.79 -28.97 -48.19
C ARG A 724 -37.49 -29.74 -48.31
N LEU A 725 -36.48 -29.36 -47.53
CA LEU A 725 -35.18 -30.01 -47.53
C LEU A 725 -35.19 -31.19 -46.54
N PRO A 726 -34.77 -32.39 -46.97
CA PRO A 726 -34.70 -33.54 -46.08
C PRO A 726 -33.66 -33.30 -44.98
N PRO A 727 -33.80 -33.93 -43.79
CA PRO A 727 -32.75 -33.87 -42.78
C PRO A 727 -31.39 -34.34 -43.32
N ALA A 728 -30.31 -33.69 -42.89
CA ALA A 728 -28.96 -33.93 -43.41
C ALA A 728 -27.91 -33.94 -42.29
N LEU A 729 -26.95 -34.87 -42.39
CA LEU A 729 -25.73 -34.86 -41.60
C LEU A 729 -24.67 -34.07 -42.36
N ILE A 730 -24.19 -32.98 -41.78
CA ILE A 730 -23.26 -32.05 -42.45
C ILE A 730 -22.00 -31.88 -41.60
N GLU A 731 -20.87 -31.94 -42.29
CA GLU A 731 -19.53 -31.69 -41.78
C GLU A 731 -19.08 -30.29 -42.15
N GLY A 732 -18.53 -29.51 -41.21
CA GLY A 732 -17.80 -28.29 -41.50
C GLY A 732 -17.13 -27.74 -40.24
N GLY A 733 -15.98 -28.32 -39.89
CA GLY A 733 -15.29 -28.09 -38.61
C GLY A 733 -15.85 -28.95 -37.46
N ARG A 734 -17.17 -28.97 -37.29
CA ARG A 734 -17.89 -29.95 -36.44
C ARG A 734 -19.05 -30.56 -37.23
N HIS A 735 -19.50 -31.73 -36.81
CA HIS A 735 -20.65 -32.41 -37.41
C HIS A 735 -21.96 -31.96 -36.73
N TRP A 736 -22.98 -31.71 -37.54
CA TRP A 736 -24.34 -31.39 -37.08
C TRP A 736 -25.38 -32.16 -37.92
N TRP A 737 -26.47 -32.54 -37.28
CA TRP A 737 -27.72 -32.78 -38.00
C TRP A 737 -28.43 -31.46 -38.26
N ILE A 738 -28.91 -31.25 -39.48
CA ILE A 738 -29.73 -30.12 -39.89
C ILE A 738 -31.06 -30.64 -40.41
N ALA A 739 -32.17 -30.06 -39.98
CA ALA A 739 -33.51 -30.36 -40.49
C ALA A 739 -34.28 -29.07 -40.78
N GLU A 740 -35.03 -29.04 -41.88
CA GLU A 740 -36.02 -28.00 -42.11
C GLU A 740 -37.36 -28.44 -41.49
N CYS A 741 -38.04 -27.52 -40.80
CA CYS A 741 -39.40 -27.66 -40.31
C CYS A 741 -40.37 -26.95 -41.28
N SER A 742 -41.55 -27.53 -41.53
CA SER A 742 -42.54 -27.00 -42.48
C SER A 742 -43.09 -25.62 -42.09
N SER A 743 -43.15 -25.35 -40.79
CA SER A 743 -43.77 -24.16 -40.22
C SER A 743 -42.90 -23.52 -39.14
N GLU A 744 -42.77 -22.19 -39.20
CA GLU A 744 -42.18 -21.38 -38.13
C GLU A 744 -42.88 -21.62 -36.79
N GLU A 745 -44.22 -21.59 -36.78
CA GLU A 745 -45.02 -21.75 -35.57
C GLU A 745 -44.76 -23.11 -34.90
N SER A 746 -44.66 -24.18 -35.71
CA SER A 746 -44.33 -25.52 -35.23
C SER A 746 -42.95 -25.56 -34.59
N LEU A 747 -41.93 -24.94 -35.20
CA LEU A 747 -40.58 -24.89 -34.64
C LEU A 747 -40.50 -24.09 -33.32
N ARG A 748 -41.19 -22.96 -33.24
CA ARG A 748 -41.22 -22.12 -32.02
C ARG A 748 -41.97 -22.80 -30.88
N GLN A 749 -43.05 -23.54 -31.18
CA GLN A 749 -43.81 -24.31 -30.17
C GLN A 749 -43.21 -25.68 -29.84
N TRP A 750 -42.22 -26.15 -30.60
CA TRP A 750 -41.64 -27.48 -30.45
C TRP A 750 -41.04 -27.71 -29.07
N LYS A 751 -41.32 -28.88 -28.49
CA LYS A 751 -40.74 -29.35 -27.23
C LYS A 751 -39.77 -30.50 -27.52
N PRO A 752 -38.48 -30.22 -27.75
CA PRO A 752 -37.49 -31.22 -28.13
C PRO A 752 -37.28 -32.25 -27.03
N ASP A 753 -37.21 -33.54 -27.40
CA ASP A 753 -36.72 -34.57 -26.48
C ASP A 753 -35.18 -34.55 -26.45
N HIS A 754 -34.63 -33.81 -25.48
CA HIS A 754 -33.19 -33.70 -25.26
C HIS A 754 -32.50 -35.05 -25.00
N HIS A 755 -33.20 -36.09 -24.50
CA HIS A 755 -32.62 -37.43 -24.33
C HIS A 755 -32.44 -38.13 -25.68
N SER A 756 -33.44 -38.06 -26.57
CA SER A 756 -33.32 -38.57 -27.94
C SER A 756 -32.27 -37.81 -28.75
N ILE A 757 -32.22 -36.47 -28.63
CA ILE A 757 -31.19 -35.64 -29.29
C ILE A 757 -29.79 -35.99 -28.77
N LEU A 758 -29.60 -36.15 -27.46
CA LEU A 758 -28.32 -36.59 -26.87
C LEU A 758 -27.89 -37.97 -27.36
N SER A 759 -28.86 -38.88 -27.51
CA SER A 759 -28.62 -40.25 -28.01
C SER A 759 -28.16 -40.23 -29.47
N LEU A 760 -28.85 -39.46 -30.33
CA LEU A 760 -28.44 -39.22 -31.72
C LEU A 760 -27.05 -38.57 -31.80
N ALA A 761 -26.77 -37.57 -30.96
CA ALA A 761 -25.50 -36.85 -30.95
C ALA A 761 -24.31 -37.78 -30.62
N LYS A 762 -24.48 -38.66 -29.62
CA LYS A 762 -23.49 -39.66 -29.23
C LYS A 762 -23.28 -40.73 -30.31
N ASP A 763 -24.36 -41.25 -30.89
CA ASP A 763 -24.29 -42.29 -31.93
C ASP A 763 -23.63 -41.79 -33.22
N SER A 764 -24.00 -40.58 -33.67
CA SER A 764 -23.51 -39.99 -34.91
C SER A 764 -22.26 -39.09 -34.75
N ASN A 765 -21.74 -38.96 -33.54
CA ASN A 765 -20.60 -38.09 -33.18
C ASN A 765 -20.77 -36.63 -33.63
N THR A 766 -21.97 -36.07 -33.43
CA THR A 766 -22.31 -34.68 -33.74
C THR A 766 -22.31 -33.80 -32.48
N LEU A 767 -22.29 -32.48 -32.66
CA LEU A 767 -22.63 -31.56 -31.58
C LEU A 767 -24.09 -31.71 -31.15
N GLY A 768 -24.98 -32.04 -32.08
CA GLY A 768 -26.39 -32.26 -31.83
C GLY A 768 -27.23 -32.09 -33.09
N ILE A 769 -28.40 -31.46 -32.93
CA ILE A 769 -29.33 -31.16 -34.03
C ILE A 769 -29.64 -29.67 -34.09
N CYS A 770 -29.72 -29.13 -35.29
CA CYS A 770 -30.15 -27.78 -35.57
C CYS A 770 -31.38 -27.84 -36.48
N VAL A 771 -32.47 -27.22 -36.06
CA VAL A 771 -33.72 -27.19 -36.82
C VAL A 771 -34.00 -25.75 -37.24
N PHE A 772 -34.39 -25.55 -38.49
CA PHE A 772 -34.73 -24.23 -39.02
C PHE A 772 -36.08 -24.24 -39.74
N ALA A 773 -36.75 -23.10 -39.76
CA ALA A 773 -38.01 -22.89 -40.48
C ALA A 773 -37.96 -21.55 -41.21
N ARG A 774 -38.60 -21.45 -42.37
CA ARG A 774 -38.70 -20.17 -43.11
C ARG A 774 -39.79 -19.30 -42.49
N LYS A 775 -39.56 -17.98 -42.45
CA LYS A 775 -40.48 -16.99 -41.88
C LYS A 775 -41.89 -17.12 -42.45
N SER A 776 -42.89 -17.20 -41.58
CA SER A 776 -44.30 -17.29 -41.99
C SER A 776 -44.78 -15.97 -42.61
N LYS A 777 -45.63 -16.04 -43.65
CA LYS A 777 -46.27 -14.84 -44.23
C LYS A 777 -47.16 -14.06 -43.23
N ALA A 778 -47.56 -14.68 -42.12
CA ALA A 778 -48.38 -14.07 -41.08
C ALA A 778 -47.59 -13.45 -39.92
N SER A 779 -46.25 -13.56 -39.93
CA SER A 779 -45.39 -12.98 -38.90
C SER A 779 -45.24 -11.46 -39.06
N ASN A 780 -44.89 -10.77 -37.98
CA ASN A 780 -44.90 -9.30 -37.95
C ASN A 780 -43.99 -8.67 -39.03
N ILE A 781 -44.51 -7.65 -39.71
CA ILE A 781 -43.85 -6.95 -40.84
C ILE A 781 -42.59 -6.23 -40.37
N ASP A 782 -42.62 -5.64 -39.17
CA ASP A 782 -41.48 -4.88 -38.62
C ASP A 782 -40.29 -5.76 -38.22
N ASP A 783 -40.52 -7.07 -38.03
CA ASP A 783 -39.53 -7.97 -37.46
C ASP A 783 -38.62 -8.57 -38.55
N LYS A 784 -37.51 -7.88 -38.83
CA LYS A 784 -36.58 -8.24 -39.91
C LYS A 784 -35.78 -9.51 -39.58
N TYR A 785 -36.15 -10.61 -40.22
CA TYR A 785 -35.43 -11.88 -40.41
C TYR A 785 -36.10 -12.69 -41.54
N ASP A 786 -35.47 -13.75 -42.02
CA ASP A 786 -35.95 -14.61 -43.11
C ASP A 786 -36.18 -16.07 -42.67
N ILE A 787 -35.39 -16.56 -41.72
CA ILE A 787 -35.57 -17.89 -41.10
C ILE A 787 -35.50 -17.81 -39.57
N VAL A 788 -36.11 -18.80 -38.92
CA VAL A 788 -36.00 -19.07 -37.49
C VAL A 788 -35.15 -20.32 -37.30
N VAL A 789 -34.27 -20.32 -36.31
CA VAL A 789 -33.34 -21.42 -36.02
C VAL A 789 -33.37 -21.78 -34.54
N ARG A 790 -33.30 -23.07 -34.24
CA ARG A 790 -33.09 -23.62 -32.89
C ARG A 790 -31.96 -24.64 -32.96
N ALA A 791 -30.86 -24.35 -32.25
CA ALA A 791 -29.66 -25.19 -32.24
C ALA A 791 -29.52 -25.86 -30.89
N LEU A 792 -29.43 -27.19 -30.86
CA LEU A 792 -29.47 -28.01 -29.63
C LEU A 792 -28.17 -28.83 -29.52
N PRO A 793 -27.08 -28.28 -28.94
CA PRO A 793 -25.76 -28.91 -28.89
C PRO A 793 -25.63 -29.94 -27.75
N ALA A 794 -26.59 -30.87 -27.67
CA ALA A 794 -26.67 -31.84 -26.57
C ALA A 794 -25.40 -32.70 -26.41
N GLY A 795 -24.67 -32.96 -27.51
CA GLY A 795 -23.41 -33.71 -27.49
C GLY A 795 -22.28 -33.06 -26.67
N ILE A 796 -22.39 -31.77 -26.35
CA ILE A 796 -21.50 -31.04 -25.43
C ILE A 796 -22.22 -30.55 -24.15
N GLY A 797 -23.42 -31.07 -23.87
CA GLY A 797 -24.17 -30.76 -22.64
C GLY A 797 -24.98 -29.46 -22.66
N ILE A 798 -25.02 -28.74 -23.79
CA ILE A 798 -25.85 -27.53 -23.94
C ILE A 798 -27.27 -27.95 -24.33
N VAL A 799 -28.27 -27.43 -23.60
CA VAL A 799 -29.69 -27.72 -23.83
C VAL A 799 -30.15 -27.10 -25.16
N GLU A 800 -29.94 -25.80 -25.33
CA GLU A 800 -30.18 -25.01 -26.54
C GLU A 800 -29.21 -23.82 -26.53
N ASP A 801 -28.65 -23.47 -27.69
CA ASP A 801 -27.70 -22.36 -27.88
C ASP A 801 -28.47 -21.11 -28.37
N PRO A 802 -28.36 -19.95 -27.69
CA PRO A 802 -29.10 -18.76 -28.08
C PRO A 802 -28.60 -18.13 -29.39
N ALA A 803 -27.36 -18.38 -29.83
CA ALA A 803 -26.83 -17.78 -31.07
C ALA A 803 -25.69 -18.61 -31.69
N SER A 804 -26.05 -19.64 -32.47
CA SER A 804 -25.08 -20.64 -32.93
C SER A 804 -24.51 -20.35 -34.32
N GLY A 805 -23.41 -19.60 -34.38
CA GLY A 805 -22.74 -19.28 -35.65
C GLY A 805 -22.28 -20.53 -36.44
N ALA A 806 -21.83 -21.58 -35.73
CA ALA A 806 -21.38 -22.82 -36.35
C ALA A 806 -22.53 -23.59 -37.03
N ALA A 807 -23.69 -23.68 -36.38
CA ALA A 807 -24.85 -24.35 -36.96
C ALA A 807 -25.41 -23.56 -38.16
N ASN A 808 -25.48 -22.23 -38.05
CA ASN A 808 -25.99 -21.36 -39.12
C ASN A 808 -25.09 -21.36 -40.37
N GLY A 809 -23.76 -21.46 -40.21
CA GLY A 809 -22.85 -21.63 -41.35
C GLY A 809 -23.08 -22.94 -42.12
N LEU A 810 -23.46 -24.02 -41.42
CA LEU A 810 -23.81 -25.29 -42.06
C LEU A 810 -25.21 -25.27 -42.70
N ILE A 811 -26.18 -24.55 -42.13
CA ILE A 811 -27.48 -24.30 -42.80
C ILE A 811 -27.24 -23.52 -44.10
N GLY A 812 -26.40 -22.48 -44.08
CA GLY A 812 -26.06 -21.70 -45.26
C GLY A 812 -25.43 -22.54 -46.36
N ALA A 813 -24.48 -23.41 -45.99
CA ALA A 813 -23.90 -24.38 -46.92
C ALA A 813 -24.93 -25.38 -47.46
N TYR A 814 -25.89 -25.83 -46.64
CA TYR A 814 -26.91 -26.78 -47.06
C TYR A 814 -27.91 -26.17 -48.06
N ILE A 815 -28.30 -24.91 -47.82
CA ILE A 815 -29.13 -24.11 -48.73
C ILE A 815 -28.36 -23.83 -50.03
N ALA A 816 -27.09 -23.43 -49.97
CA ALA A 816 -26.25 -23.22 -51.15
C ALA A 816 -26.13 -24.49 -52.02
N PHE A 817 -25.98 -25.66 -51.39
CA PHE A 817 -25.91 -26.95 -52.08
C PHE A 817 -27.25 -27.39 -52.67
N SER A 818 -28.35 -27.25 -51.93
CA SER A 818 -29.66 -27.82 -52.28
C SER A 818 -30.54 -26.88 -53.11
N GLU A 819 -30.36 -25.57 -52.94
CA GLU A 819 -31.15 -24.51 -53.58
C GLU A 819 -30.26 -23.37 -54.12
N PRO A 820 -29.26 -23.63 -55.01
CA PRO A 820 -28.30 -22.62 -55.46
C PRO A 820 -28.91 -21.42 -56.22
N ASN A 821 -30.18 -21.53 -56.66
CA ASN A 821 -30.96 -20.45 -57.26
C ASN A 821 -32.22 -20.10 -56.45
N GLY A 822 -32.29 -20.54 -55.18
CA GLY A 822 -33.42 -20.31 -54.28
C GLY A 822 -33.46 -18.88 -53.72
N PRO A 823 -34.55 -18.51 -53.02
CA PRO A 823 -34.72 -17.16 -52.47
C PRO A 823 -33.67 -16.80 -51.41
N LEU A 824 -33.07 -17.81 -50.74
CA LEU A 824 -32.06 -17.65 -49.71
C LEU A 824 -30.62 -17.80 -50.27
N ALA A 825 -30.44 -18.01 -51.57
CA ALA A 825 -29.16 -18.41 -52.18
C ALA A 825 -28.05 -17.35 -52.17
N LYS A 826 -28.37 -16.09 -51.82
CA LYS A 826 -27.39 -15.00 -51.67
C LYS A 826 -27.05 -14.69 -50.21
N GLY A 827 -27.71 -15.36 -49.26
CA GLY A 827 -27.70 -14.96 -47.86
C GLY A 827 -29.10 -14.65 -47.32
N TYR A 828 -29.18 -14.51 -46.00
CA TYR A 828 -30.42 -14.33 -45.25
C TYR A 828 -30.13 -13.93 -43.79
N ILE A 829 -31.16 -13.46 -43.08
CA ILE A 829 -31.12 -13.11 -41.66
C ILE A 829 -31.85 -14.18 -40.84
N VAL A 830 -31.25 -14.53 -39.69
CA VAL A 830 -31.73 -15.55 -38.76
C VAL A 830 -32.31 -14.90 -37.51
N SER A 831 -33.43 -15.43 -36.98
CA SER A 831 -33.86 -15.23 -35.59
C SER A 831 -33.61 -16.52 -34.80
N GLN A 832 -32.92 -16.44 -33.66
CA GLN A 832 -32.59 -17.58 -32.81
C GLN A 832 -32.76 -17.24 -31.31
N GLY A 833 -33.13 -18.24 -30.50
CA GLY A 833 -33.08 -18.15 -29.04
C GLY A 833 -34.32 -17.58 -28.33
N ARG A 834 -35.38 -17.17 -29.04
CA ARG A 834 -36.62 -16.65 -28.44
C ARG A 834 -37.30 -17.62 -27.49
N GLU A 835 -37.17 -18.90 -27.79
CA GLU A 835 -37.74 -20.01 -27.04
C GLU A 835 -37.06 -20.22 -25.67
N ILE A 836 -35.87 -19.63 -25.48
CA ILE A 836 -35.11 -19.61 -24.22
C ILE A 836 -34.86 -18.18 -23.67
N GLY A 837 -35.58 -17.17 -24.18
CA GLY A 837 -35.55 -15.80 -23.66
C GLY A 837 -34.52 -14.85 -24.28
N HIS A 838 -33.88 -15.24 -25.39
CA HIS A 838 -32.94 -14.41 -26.17
C HIS A 838 -33.62 -13.91 -27.47
N ASP A 839 -32.99 -13.05 -28.28
CA ASP A 839 -33.42 -12.74 -29.66
C ASP A 839 -32.22 -12.42 -30.54
N ALA A 840 -31.43 -13.45 -30.82
CA ALA A 840 -30.21 -13.32 -31.58
C ALA A 840 -30.53 -13.14 -33.07
N LYS A 841 -29.84 -12.19 -33.70
CA LYS A 841 -29.91 -11.91 -35.13
C LYS A 841 -28.56 -12.13 -35.80
N LEU A 842 -28.46 -13.28 -36.49
CA LEU A 842 -27.30 -13.65 -37.28
C LEU A 842 -27.54 -13.30 -38.75
N HIS A 843 -26.50 -12.81 -39.40
CA HIS A 843 -26.45 -12.52 -40.83
C HIS A 843 -25.61 -13.58 -41.52
N ILE A 844 -26.18 -14.17 -42.58
CA ILE A 844 -25.51 -15.16 -43.42
C ILE A 844 -25.37 -14.55 -44.82
N GLU A 845 -24.15 -14.52 -45.35
CA GLU A 845 -23.91 -14.24 -46.78
C GLU A 845 -23.42 -15.51 -47.48
N ILE A 846 -23.90 -15.76 -48.68
CA ILE A 846 -23.56 -16.92 -49.50
C ILE A 846 -22.88 -16.44 -50.78
N GLU A 847 -21.59 -16.72 -50.89
CA GLU A 847 -20.78 -16.57 -52.10
C GLU A 847 -20.46 -17.97 -52.65
N THR A 848 -20.12 -18.07 -53.95
CA THR A 848 -20.02 -19.34 -54.71
C THR A 848 -19.34 -20.52 -54.00
N ASP A 849 -18.27 -20.25 -53.22
CA ASP A 849 -17.52 -21.25 -52.44
C ASP A 849 -17.34 -20.86 -50.96
N LYS A 850 -18.07 -19.85 -50.46
CA LYS A 850 -17.88 -19.29 -49.11
C LYS A 850 -19.20 -18.94 -48.45
N ILE A 851 -19.37 -19.40 -47.21
CA ILE A 851 -20.44 -18.95 -46.31
C ILE A 851 -19.81 -18.02 -45.29
N TRP A 852 -20.31 -16.80 -45.18
CA TRP A 852 -19.94 -15.86 -44.13
C TRP A 852 -21.04 -15.83 -43.08
N VAL A 853 -20.65 -15.85 -41.80
CA VAL A 853 -21.57 -15.81 -40.66
C VAL A 853 -21.16 -14.68 -39.75
N GLY A 854 -22.11 -13.84 -39.38
CA GLY A 854 -21.83 -12.68 -38.54
C GLY A 854 -23.05 -12.04 -37.93
N GLY A 855 -22.88 -10.83 -37.44
CA GLY A 855 -23.93 -10.02 -36.85
C GLY A 855 -23.36 -8.82 -36.12
N ARG A 856 -24.23 -8.09 -35.43
CA ARG A 856 -23.85 -6.95 -34.60
C ARG A 856 -23.36 -7.40 -33.22
N THR A 857 -22.58 -6.55 -32.59
CA THR A 857 -22.10 -6.75 -31.22
C THR A 857 -22.37 -5.48 -30.43
N ASN A 858 -22.97 -5.61 -29.25
CA ASN A 858 -23.25 -4.50 -28.36
C ASN A 858 -22.37 -4.57 -27.12
N ILE A 859 -22.01 -3.40 -26.59
CA ILE A 859 -21.26 -3.29 -25.32
C ILE A 859 -22.28 -3.22 -24.19
N VAL A 860 -22.22 -4.19 -23.27
CA VAL A 860 -23.04 -4.24 -22.04
C VAL A 860 -22.29 -3.62 -20.87
N VAL A 861 -20.99 -3.91 -20.76
CA VAL A 861 -20.08 -3.30 -19.79
C VAL A 861 -18.81 -2.88 -20.51
N ASP A 862 -18.32 -1.69 -20.21
CA ASP A 862 -17.00 -1.20 -20.58
C ASP A 862 -16.35 -0.58 -19.35
N GLY A 863 -15.18 -1.10 -18.96
CA GLY A 863 -14.53 -0.71 -17.73
C GLY A 863 -13.08 -1.15 -17.62
N GLN A 864 -12.52 -0.94 -16.44
CA GLN A 864 -11.15 -1.32 -16.10
C GLN A 864 -11.16 -2.50 -15.13
N LEU A 865 -10.21 -3.42 -15.32
CA LEU A 865 -10.09 -4.61 -14.49
C LEU A 865 -8.98 -4.44 -13.44
N GLN A 866 -9.29 -4.76 -12.18
CA GLN A 866 -8.31 -4.97 -11.12
C GLN A 866 -8.25 -6.47 -10.81
N TRP A 867 -7.14 -7.11 -11.16
CA TRP A 867 -6.95 -8.56 -11.06
C TRP A 867 -5.47 -8.89 -10.90
N ASN A 868 -5.11 -9.82 -10.00
CA ASN A 868 -3.72 -10.21 -9.68
C ASN A 868 -3.39 -11.70 -9.95
#